data_AF-A0A345P9G8-F1
#
_entry.id   AF-A0A345P9G8-F1
#
_cell.length_a   1.000
_cell.length_b   1.000
_cell.length_c   1.000
_cell.angle_alpha   90.00
_cell.angle_beta   90.00
_cell.angle_gamma   90.00
#
_symmetry.space_group_name_H-M   'P 1'
#
loop_
_entity.id
_entity.type
_entity.pdbx_description
1 polymer ?
#
loop_
_entity_poly.entity_id
_entity_poly.type
_entity_poly.pdbx_seq_one_letter_code
_entity_poly.pdbx_strand_id
1 'polypeptide(L)'
;MQQRITMQLGKVTPLMLAIMLVGCGEGGDSASAPSSMASSAAKQTTGTAVVKAAPAVVPAGLYISEVAGNFRKDKDYDAGTTNNSVAWVELYNNQNVAVRLQDYVLRTGGLKLNDPTSISQSVSFALPKVSIPAHGYVVLAGRKSPELKNTYVNENSKVVYILDSTKTYLPYWDNASGFIELQSVKTATVAAKTLDFVRFGSSTTSPLTAGAWSGANVPAFATPAANYVGSQSVDPLDTHDQSIVRLTSAFNVSKTKADWTLVNFPTSGGPNDVAAGVVDSDHDGIPDTAKVAGGTFAGLDLYTMGARPGRKDMFIQVDYLAANPATGTKESVIVPAEAALTKMVDAFTPHQIAVHFDAGTIYSANVDSAHYNLEGKSHERPFSSCTQVSVPSAGCNTLFSYYTQNVDPRRRAFFRYAMFASSIAADGSSSSSGISELPGNKVLVTLHGFLTDPLNANGQQMRTNFQAATLMHEVGHSLSLRHGGDELYVNYKPNYVSIMNYLYQLSGVPTSGTNSDAVERYYLQLNDYYGIVVPNTSNPGTTYNAYSYPYTALPHGPTTNTFKLDYSDGSSSNMDEGALNEGSYIGRGAGVGAAVFGDWNYDGVRQNAAYQYSITGQTDNFGNPIYAVLHDFNDWGHLALVTGKNYNLVGVAQSYGIGGYQPPLVKTSRVQTEDALPAHVLAHFKQLSSQ
;
A
#
# COMPACT_ATOMS: atom_id res chain seq x y z
N MET A 1 3.26 44.53 -53.57
CA MET A 1 1.86 44.62 -54.02
C MET A 1 1.30 43.20 -53.96
N GLN A 2 0.29 42.80 -53.19
CA GLN A 2 -0.75 43.46 -52.39
C GLN A 2 -1.04 42.62 -51.11
N GLN A 3 -1.21 43.33 -49.97
CA GLN A 3 -2.13 43.17 -48.81
C GLN A 3 -2.42 41.76 -48.24
N ARG A 4 -2.14 41.35 -46.99
CA ARG A 4 -2.40 41.88 -45.61
C ARG A 4 -3.85 42.31 -45.34
N ILE A 5 -4.52 41.67 -44.36
CA ILE A 5 -5.18 42.29 -43.18
C ILE A 5 -5.50 41.23 -42.11
N THR A 6 -5.21 41.60 -40.86
CA THR A 6 -5.54 40.98 -39.57
C THR A 6 -6.23 42.06 -38.72
N MET A 7 -7.17 41.71 -37.84
CA MET A 7 -7.73 42.56 -36.77
C MET A 7 -8.24 41.60 -35.66
N GLN A 8 -7.60 41.44 -34.49
CA GLN A 8 -7.55 42.27 -33.24
C GLN A 8 -8.92 42.74 -32.70
N LEU A 9 -9.19 42.93 -31.41
CA LEU A 9 -8.82 42.40 -30.06
C LEU A 9 -9.57 43.30 -29.03
N GLY A 10 -9.89 42.83 -27.82
CA GLY A 10 -10.20 43.65 -26.62
C GLY A 10 -11.45 43.18 -25.84
N LYS A 11 -11.40 42.54 -24.66
CA LYS A 11 -10.98 42.90 -23.27
C LYS A 11 -11.92 43.83 -22.46
N VAL A 12 -12.26 43.33 -21.25
CA VAL A 12 -12.46 43.96 -19.91
C VAL A 12 -13.86 43.84 -19.22
N THR A 13 -13.80 43.36 -17.96
CA THR A 13 -14.70 43.08 -16.79
C THR A 13 -15.44 44.30 -16.17
N PRO A 14 -16.12 44.26 -14.97
CA PRO A 14 -16.96 43.27 -14.21
C PRO A 14 -18.26 43.94 -13.61
N LEU A 15 -19.06 43.24 -12.76
CA LEU A 15 -19.66 43.69 -11.45
C LEU A 15 -21.04 43.05 -11.08
N MET A 16 -21.20 42.74 -9.77
CA MET A 16 -22.38 42.26 -9.01
C MET A 16 -23.61 43.19 -9.01
N LEU A 17 -24.83 42.63 -8.81
CA LEU A 17 -25.82 43.12 -7.84
C LEU A 17 -26.95 42.11 -7.55
N ALA A 18 -27.38 42.01 -6.28
CA ALA A 18 -28.51 41.24 -5.78
C ALA A 18 -29.73 42.14 -5.52
N ILE A 19 -30.97 41.63 -5.67
CA ILE A 19 -32.20 42.23 -5.10
C ILE A 19 -33.16 41.13 -4.62
N MET A 20 -33.56 41.20 -3.35
CA MET A 20 -34.74 40.55 -2.76
C MET A 20 -36.02 41.35 -3.03
N LEU A 21 -37.18 40.70 -3.06
CA LEU A 21 -38.45 41.31 -2.65
C LEU A 21 -39.43 40.27 -2.08
N VAL A 22 -39.98 40.65 -0.93
CA VAL A 22 -40.97 39.96 -0.09
C VAL A 22 -42.38 40.41 -0.49
N GLY A 23 -43.38 39.54 -0.33
CA GLY A 23 -44.79 39.92 -0.32
C GLY A 23 -45.69 38.84 0.30
N CYS A 24 -46.10 39.06 1.55
CA CYS A 24 -47.14 38.33 2.26
C CYS A 24 -48.55 38.74 1.77
N GLY A 25 -49.51 37.82 1.88
CA GLY A 25 -50.95 38.10 1.81
C GLY A 25 -51.77 36.91 2.30
N GLU A 26 -52.34 37.04 3.51
CA GLU A 26 -53.28 36.11 4.16
C GLU A 26 -54.73 36.29 3.65
N GLY A 27 -55.52 35.20 3.73
CA GLY A 27 -56.94 35.27 4.13
C GLY A 27 -57.99 34.65 3.17
N GLY A 28 -58.73 33.65 3.67
CA GLY A 28 -60.14 33.43 3.28
C GLY A 28 -60.57 32.00 2.95
N ASP A 29 -61.25 31.34 3.90
CA ASP A 29 -61.98 30.07 3.76
C ASP A 29 -63.15 30.12 2.75
N SER A 30 -63.39 29.04 2.00
CA SER A 30 -64.69 28.33 1.93
C SER A 30 -64.73 27.13 0.96
N ALA A 31 -65.28 26.04 1.49
CA ALA A 31 -65.76 24.77 0.93
C ALA A 31 -65.93 24.57 -0.60
N SER A 32 -65.48 23.40 -1.10
CA SER A 32 -66.30 22.38 -1.78
C SER A 32 -65.46 21.20 -2.29
N ALA A 33 -66.05 20.00 -2.27
CA ALA A 33 -65.44 18.69 -2.51
C ALA A 33 -64.97 18.43 -3.97
N PRO A 34 -64.12 17.40 -4.23
CA PRO A 34 -63.41 17.25 -5.50
C PRO A 34 -64.12 16.34 -6.52
N SER A 35 -63.95 16.64 -7.81
CA SER A 35 -64.41 15.81 -8.93
C SER A 35 -63.25 15.27 -9.78
N SER A 36 -63.12 13.94 -9.73
CA SER A 36 -62.73 12.96 -10.78
C SER A 36 -62.05 13.39 -12.09
N MET A 37 -60.93 12.73 -12.43
CA MET A 37 -60.65 12.08 -13.73
C MET A 37 -59.64 10.94 -13.49
N ALA A 38 -60.07 9.66 -13.49
CA ALA A 38 -60.15 8.75 -14.65
C ALA A 38 -58.78 8.17 -15.09
N SER A 39 -58.42 7.03 -14.49
CA SER A 39 -57.32 6.14 -14.87
C SER A 39 -57.77 5.18 -15.99
N SER A 40 -56.99 5.08 -17.07
CA SER A 40 -57.18 4.08 -18.12
C SER A 40 -56.71 2.69 -17.67
N ALA A 41 -57.60 1.72 -17.80
CA ALA A 41 -57.41 0.32 -17.44
C ALA A 41 -56.42 -0.42 -18.37
N ALA A 42 -55.47 -1.13 -17.78
CA ALA A 42 -54.75 -2.23 -18.42
C ALA A 42 -55.29 -3.57 -17.88
N LYS A 43 -55.54 -4.47 -18.81
CA LYS A 43 -56.26 -5.74 -18.71
C LYS A 43 -55.61 -6.70 -17.69
N GLN A 44 -56.38 -7.13 -16.70
CA GLN A 44 -55.98 -8.09 -15.67
C GLN A 44 -55.99 -9.51 -16.28
N THR A 45 -54.82 -10.06 -16.60
CA THR A 45 -54.65 -11.51 -16.78
C THR A 45 -54.46 -12.13 -15.40
N THR A 46 -55.39 -13.01 -15.02
CA THR A 46 -55.31 -13.86 -13.82
C THR A 46 -54.14 -14.84 -13.95
N GLY A 47 -52.95 -14.40 -13.56
CA GLY A 47 -51.82 -15.28 -13.27
C GLY A 47 -51.86 -15.64 -11.80
N THR A 48 -51.98 -16.94 -11.50
CA THR A 48 -51.70 -17.50 -10.18
C THR A 48 -50.41 -16.89 -9.63
N ALA A 49 -50.51 -16.22 -8.47
CA ALA A 49 -49.35 -15.74 -7.75
C ALA A 49 -48.42 -16.94 -7.50
N VAL A 50 -47.28 -16.97 -8.18
CA VAL A 50 -46.18 -17.84 -7.82
C VAL A 50 -45.73 -17.33 -6.45
N VAL A 51 -46.20 -18.00 -5.39
CA VAL A 51 -45.61 -17.87 -4.07
C VAL A 51 -44.13 -18.17 -4.26
N LYS A 52 -43.29 -17.13 -4.23
CA LYS A 52 -41.84 -17.31 -4.20
C LYS A 52 -41.59 -18.12 -2.94
N ALA A 53 -41.28 -19.40 -3.12
CA ALA A 53 -40.98 -20.28 -2.00
C ALA A 53 -39.96 -19.57 -1.11
N ALA A 54 -40.17 -19.61 0.21
CA ALA A 54 -39.15 -19.17 1.15
C ALA A 54 -37.81 -19.84 0.75
N PRO A 55 -36.68 -19.11 0.77
CA PRO A 55 -35.40 -19.71 0.42
C PRO A 55 -35.23 -21.00 1.22
N ALA A 56 -34.90 -22.10 0.54
CA ALA A 56 -34.61 -23.33 1.23
C ALA A 56 -33.49 -23.05 2.25
N VAL A 57 -33.72 -23.41 3.52
CA VAL A 57 -32.72 -23.22 4.57
C VAL A 57 -31.49 -24.02 4.18
N VAL A 58 -30.36 -23.34 3.96
CA VAL A 58 -29.10 -24.02 3.65
C VAL A 58 -28.72 -24.90 4.84
N PRO A 59 -28.46 -26.20 4.62
CA PRO A 59 -28.10 -27.09 5.72
C PRO A 59 -26.87 -26.61 6.50
N ALA A 60 -26.78 -27.06 7.75
CA ALA A 60 -25.59 -26.89 8.56
C ALA A 60 -24.42 -27.65 7.91
N GLY A 61 -23.28 -26.98 7.68
CA GLY A 61 -22.11 -27.59 7.07
C GLY A 61 -20.95 -26.62 6.89
N LEU A 62 -19.81 -27.15 6.42
CA LEU A 62 -18.66 -26.37 5.96
C LEU A 62 -18.73 -26.26 4.44
N TYR A 63 -18.69 -25.02 3.92
CA TYR A 63 -18.88 -24.74 2.51
C TYR A 63 -17.74 -23.91 1.95
N ILE A 64 -17.44 -24.10 0.67
CA ILE A 64 -16.54 -23.21 -0.08
C ILE A 64 -17.31 -21.89 -0.30
N SER A 65 -16.84 -20.79 0.25
CA SER A 65 -17.54 -19.50 0.14
C SER A 65 -16.97 -18.64 -0.99
N GLU A 66 -15.66 -18.69 -1.20
CA GLU A 66 -14.95 -17.86 -2.17
C GLU A 66 -13.79 -18.63 -2.80
N VAL A 67 -13.61 -18.48 -4.11
CA VAL A 67 -12.46 -19.01 -4.86
C VAL A 67 -11.81 -17.87 -5.62
N ALA A 68 -10.55 -17.63 -5.33
CA ALA A 68 -9.81 -16.52 -5.89
C ALA A 68 -9.45 -16.74 -7.36
N GLY A 69 -9.51 -15.69 -8.18
CA GLY A 69 -9.01 -15.71 -9.56
C GLY A 69 -7.51 -15.47 -9.57
N ASN A 70 -6.75 -16.39 -10.14
CA ASN A 70 -5.28 -16.36 -10.18
C ASN A 70 -4.75 -15.35 -11.23
N PHE A 71 -5.03 -14.07 -10.96
CA PHE A 71 -4.95 -12.97 -11.91
C PHE A 71 -3.51 -12.56 -12.21
N ARG A 72 -2.60 -12.57 -11.22
CA ARG A 72 -1.18 -12.28 -11.48
C ARG A 72 -0.43 -13.58 -11.74
N LYS A 73 0.14 -13.74 -12.93
CA LYS A 73 1.21 -14.76 -13.11
C LYS A 73 2.47 -14.28 -12.41
N ASP A 74 3.13 -15.16 -11.68
CA ASP A 74 4.47 -14.90 -11.13
C ASP A 74 5.44 -14.79 -12.31
N LYS A 75 5.75 -13.57 -12.73
CA LYS A 75 6.80 -13.37 -13.74
C LYS A 75 8.10 -13.25 -12.96
N ASP A 76 8.83 -14.34 -12.78
CA ASP A 76 10.13 -14.29 -12.11
C ASP A 76 11.23 -13.67 -12.98
N TYR A 77 12.33 -13.35 -12.33
CA TYR A 77 13.33 -12.32 -12.66
C TYR A 77 14.36 -12.67 -13.74
N ASP A 78 14.57 -13.94 -14.14
CA ASP A 78 15.75 -14.26 -14.99
C ASP A 78 15.58 -15.31 -16.11
N ALA A 79 14.40 -15.88 -16.33
CA ALA A 79 14.29 -17.07 -17.20
C ALA A 79 13.37 -16.94 -18.43
N GLY A 80 12.72 -15.80 -18.66
CA GLY A 80 11.70 -15.71 -19.72
C GLY A 80 10.51 -16.67 -19.54
N THR A 81 10.35 -17.27 -18.35
CA THR A 81 9.25 -18.18 -18.03
C THR A 81 8.12 -17.42 -17.33
N THR A 82 6.90 -17.60 -17.81
CA THR A 82 5.68 -17.23 -17.08
C THR A 82 5.46 -18.31 -16.02
N ASN A 83 5.83 -18.05 -14.77
CA ASN A 83 5.53 -18.98 -13.69
C ASN A 83 4.08 -18.75 -13.24
N ASN A 84 3.40 -19.83 -12.92
CA ASN A 84 2.03 -19.75 -12.44
C ASN A 84 2.03 -19.30 -10.97
N SER A 85 1.10 -18.43 -10.57
CA SER A 85 1.03 -17.98 -9.17
C SER A 85 0.21 -18.94 -8.31
N VAL A 86 0.30 -18.76 -7.01
CA VAL A 86 -0.32 -19.59 -5.98
C VAL A 86 -1.73 -19.10 -5.66
N ALA A 87 -2.65 -20.03 -5.43
CA ALA A 87 -4.05 -19.70 -5.25
C ALA A 87 -4.50 -19.82 -3.78
N TRP A 88 -5.64 -19.22 -3.47
CA TRP A 88 -6.31 -19.37 -2.19
C TRP A 88 -7.82 -19.60 -2.35
N VAL A 89 -8.41 -20.27 -1.37
CA VAL A 89 -9.83 -20.59 -1.31
C VAL A 89 -10.36 -20.36 0.11
N GLU A 90 -11.57 -19.85 0.22
CA GLU A 90 -12.22 -19.62 1.51
C GLU A 90 -13.26 -20.70 1.82
N LEU A 91 -13.30 -21.11 3.09
CA LEU A 91 -14.35 -21.94 3.65
C LEU A 91 -15.14 -21.17 4.72
N TYR A 92 -16.47 -21.31 4.69
CA TYR A 92 -17.41 -20.75 5.66
C TYR A 92 -18.11 -21.87 6.46
N ASN A 93 -18.06 -21.78 7.78
CA ASN A 93 -18.73 -22.70 8.68
C ASN A 93 -20.19 -22.26 8.97
N ASN A 94 -21.14 -22.74 8.17
CA ASN A 94 -22.58 -22.45 8.35
C ASN A 94 -23.23 -23.27 9.48
N GLN A 95 -22.49 -23.61 10.52
CA GLN A 95 -22.97 -24.38 11.67
C GLN A 95 -22.96 -23.51 12.92
N ASN A 96 -23.83 -23.85 13.86
CA ASN A 96 -23.88 -23.24 15.20
C ASN A 96 -22.81 -23.83 16.15
N VAL A 97 -21.88 -24.62 15.64
CA VAL A 97 -20.80 -25.27 16.39
C VAL A 97 -19.48 -25.14 15.64
N ALA A 98 -18.37 -25.24 16.36
CA ALA A 98 -17.04 -25.20 15.76
C ALA A 98 -16.74 -26.47 14.93
N VAL A 99 -15.92 -26.30 13.89
CA VAL A 99 -15.49 -27.36 12.98
C VAL A 99 -13.98 -27.50 13.00
N ARG A 100 -13.48 -28.74 13.01
CA ARG A 100 -12.04 -29.02 12.92
C ARG A 100 -11.64 -29.25 11.48
N LEU A 101 -10.73 -28.43 10.96
CA LEU A 101 -10.24 -28.55 9.58
C LEU A 101 -9.59 -29.90 9.28
N GLN A 102 -8.89 -30.50 10.24
CA GLN A 102 -8.25 -31.81 10.11
C GLN A 102 -9.20 -32.97 9.74
N ASP A 103 -10.53 -32.78 9.85
CA ASP A 103 -11.53 -33.76 9.47
C ASP A 103 -11.90 -33.69 7.97
N TYR A 104 -11.22 -32.80 7.22
CA TYR A 104 -11.47 -32.50 5.82
C TYR A 104 -10.21 -32.62 4.95
N VAL A 105 -10.42 -32.82 3.66
CA VAL A 105 -9.39 -32.79 2.62
C VAL A 105 -9.81 -31.80 1.54
N LEU A 106 -8.91 -30.91 1.15
CA LEU A 106 -9.08 -30.08 -0.03
C LEU A 106 -8.50 -30.82 -1.24
N ARG A 107 -9.25 -30.95 -2.33
CA ARG A 107 -8.74 -31.47 -3.61
C ARG A 107 -8.89 -30.42 -4.70
N THR A 108 -7.80 -30.13 -5.38
CA THR A 108 -7.71 -29.15 -6.49
C THR A 108 -6.50 -29.49 -7.37
N GLY A 109 -6.22 -28.72 -8.42
CA GLY A 109 -4.92 -28.77 -9.10
C GLY A 109 -3.76 -28.43 -8.16
N GLY A 110 -2.55 -28.84 -8.52
CA GLY A 110 -1.34 -28.61 -7.72
C GLY A 110 -0.21 -28.02 -8.53
N LEU A 111 0.39 -26.93 -8.04
CA LEU A 111 1.61 -26.34 -8.59
C LEU A 111 2.81 -26.88 -7.84
N LYS A 112 3.82 -27.40 -8.53
CA LYS A 112 5.02 -27.94 -7.87
C LYS A 112 5.88 -26.79 -7.34
N LEU A 113 6.15 -26.79 -6.03
CA LEU A 113 6.81 -25.69 -5.32
C LEU A 113 8.19 -25.34 -5.90
N ASN A 114 9.00 -26.36 -6.22
CA ASN A 114 10.36 -26.18 -6.72
C ASN A 114 10.43 -26.13 -8.27
N ASP A 115 9.29 -26.22 -8.96
CA ASP A 115 9.19 -26.17 -10.41
C ASP A 115 7.80 -25.63 -10.81
N PRO A 116 7.60 -24.31 -10.78
CA PRO A 116 6.30 -23.68 -11.02
C PRO A 116 5.84 -23.73 -12.49
N THR A 117 6.54 -24.49 -13.35
CA THR A 117 6.07 -24.86 -14.68
C THR A 117 5.34 -26.21 -14.68
N SER A 118 5.51 -27.01 -13.62
CA SER A 118 4.92 -28.33 -13.46
C SER A 118 3.60 -28.26 -12.68
N ILE A 119 2.50 -28.59 -13.36
CA ILE A 119 1.15 -28.63 -12.79
C ILE A 119 0.65 -30.08 -12.73
N SER A 120 0.15 -30.50 -11.58
CA SER A 120 -0.67 -31.69 -11.41
C SER A 120 -2.15 -31.34 -11.55
N GLN A 121 -2.88 -32.13 -12.32
CA GLN A 121 -4.32 -31.93 -12.56
C GLN A 121 -5.18 -32.16 -11.31
N SER A 122 -4.69 -32.92 -10.32
CA SER A 122 -5.41 -33.19 -9.09
C SER A 122 -4.46 -33.61 -7.97
N VAL A 123 -4.47 -32.87 -6.87
CA VAL A 123 -3.72 -33.10 -5.64
C VAL A 123 -4.67 -33.01 -4.46
N SER A 124 -4.47 -33.87 -3.46
CA SER A 124 -5.23 -33.84 -2.20
C SER A 124 -4.36 -33.25 -1.09
N PHE A 125 -4.91 -32.24 -0.41
CA PHE A 125 -4.29 -31.51 0.67
C PHE A 125 -4.97 -31.88 1.98
N ALA A 126 -4.27 -32.63 2.83
CA ALA A 126 -4.73 -32.86 4.19
C ALA A 126 -4.70 -31.53 4.96
N LEU A 127 -5.82 -31.17 5.59
CA LEU A 127 -5.92 -29.88 6.27
C LEU A 127 -5.40 -29.98 7.71
N PRO A 128 -4.84 -28.87 8.27
CA PRO A 128 -4.19 -28.91 9.57
C PRO A 128 -5.18 -28.92 10.73
N LYS A 129 -4.65 -29.12 11.94
CA LYS A 129 -5.40 -29.09 13.21
C LYS A 129 -5.78 -27.65 13.60
N VAL A 130 -6.72 -27.08 12.87
CA VAL A 130 -7.25 -25.72 13.09
C VAL A 130 -8.76 -25.81 13.30
N SER A 131 -9.28 -25.09 14.29
CA SER A 131 -10.71 -24.96 14.54
C SER A 131 -11.26 -23.70 13.88
N ILE A 132 -12.40 -23.83 13.20
CA ILE A 132 -13.22 -22.73 12.70
C ILE A 132 -14.42 -22.60 13.65
N PRO A 133 -14.64 -21.44 14.29
CA PRO A 133 -15.79 -21.26 15.17
C PRO A 133 -17.10 -21.31 14.38
N ALA A 134 -18.23 -21.40 15.09
CA ALA A 134 -19.56 -21.27 14.51
C ALA A 134 -19.64 -19.97 13.69
N HIS A 135 -20.14 -20.05 12.45
CA HIS A 135 -20.20 -18.91 11.52
C HIS A 135 -18.84 -18.25 11.19
N GLY A 136 -17.72 -18.94 11.47
CA GLY A 136 -16.38 -18.46 11.16
C GLY A 136 -15.96 -18.74 9.71
N TYR A 137 -14.93 -18.02 9.29
CA TYR A 137 -14.31 -18.09 7.97
C TYR A 137 -12.85 -18.54 8.09
N VAL A 138 -12.37 -19.28 7.09
CA VAL A 138 -10.96 -19.60 6.94
C VAL A 138 -10.54 -19.58 5.47
N VAL A 139 -9.45 -18.87 5.21
CA VAL A 139 -8.78 -18.85 3.91
C VAL A 139 -7.67 -19.90 3.93
N LEU A 140 -7.73 -20.85 3.01
CA LEU A 140 -6.67 -21.82 2.75
C LEU A 140 -5.83 -21.31 1.58
N ALA A 141 -4.54 -21.05 1.83
CA ALA A 141 -3.63 -20.45 0.86
C ALA A 141 -2.39 -21.31 0.66
N GLY A 142 -1.79 -21.30 -0.54
CA GLY A 142 -0.54 -22.04 -0.78
C GLY A 142 0.63 -21.49 0.04
N ARG A 143 1.35 -22.37 0.76
CA ARG A 143 2.55 -21.98 1.53
C ARG A 143 3.80 -21.90 0.66
N LYS A 144 3.93 -20.84 -0.13
CA LYS A 144 5.06 -20.61 -1.05
C LYS A 144 6.39 -20.37 -0.33
N SER A 145 6.36 -19.84 0.89
CA SER A 145 7.56 -19.63 1.72
C SER A 145 7.33 -20.07 3.17
N PRO A 146 8.38 -20.51 3.89
CA PRO A 146 8.27 -20.90 5.30
C PRO A 146 7.94 -19.72 6.24
N GLU A 147 8.18 -18.48 5.80
CA GLU A 147 7.88 -17.23 6.51
C GLU A 147 6.39 -16.88 6.52
N LEU A 148 5.60 -17.42 5.60
CA LEU A 148 4.14 -17.32 5.68
C LEU A 148 3.64 -18.17 6.86
N LYS A 149 3.05 -17.50 7.85
CA LYS A 149 2.52 -18.13 9.07
C LYS A 149 1.01 -17.97 9.12
N ASN A 150 0.34 -18.94 9.74
CA ASN A 150 -1.11 -18.85 9.96
C ASN A 150 -1.47 -17.61 10.79
N THR A 151 -2.64 -17.06 10.54
CA THR A 151 -3.12 -15.85 11.23
C THR A 151 -3.73 -16.17 12.58
N TYR A 152 -3.49 -15.31 13.58
CA TYR A 152 -3.94 -15.52 14.96
C TYR A 152 -4.75 -14.36 15.55
N VAL A 153 -4.88 -13.24 14.84
CA VAL A 153 -5.52 -12.01 15.38
C VAL A 153 -7.03 -12.01 15.39
N ASN A 154 -7.67 -12.97 14.72
CA ASN A 154 -9.12 -13.10 14.70
C ASN A 154 -9.49 -14.59 14.72
N GLU A 155 -10.28 -15.00 15.71
CA GLU A 155 -10.72 -16.40 15.79
C GLU A 155 -11.78 -16.75 14.75
N ASN A 156 -12.59 -15.76 14.33
CA ASN A 156 -13.64 -15.89 13.33
C ASN A 156 -13.13 -15.74 11.90
N SER A 157 -11.87 -15.35 11.70
CA SER A 157 -11.26 -15.14 10.39
C SER A 157 -9.77 -15.49 10.41
N LYS A 158 -9.37 -16.50 9.64
CA LYS A 158 -7.98 -16.99 9.65
C LYS A 158 -7.47 -17.23 8.24
N VAL A 159 -6.18 -16.98 8.01
CA VAL A 159 -5.45 -17.58 6.88
C VAL A 159 -4.65 -18.77 7.39
N VAL A 160 -4.74 -19.88 6.66
CA VAL A 160 -4.01 -21.11 6.93
C VAL A 160 -3.21 -21.47 5.67
N TYR A 161 -1.88 -21.45 5.81
CA TYR A 161 -0.97 -21.75 4.71
C TYR A 161 -0.73 -23.26 4.62
N ILE A 162 -1.03 -23.86 3.47
CA ILE A 162 -1.00 -25.31 3.25
C ILE A 162 -0.05 -25.73 2.12
N LEU A 163 0.48 -26.94 2.27
CA LEU A 163 1.18 -27.73 1.26
C LEU A 163 0.56 -29.13 1.29
N ASP A 164 0.75 -29.90 0.21
CA ASP A 164 0.38 -31.30 0.25
C ASP A 164 1.23 -32.07 1.28
N SER A 165 0.82 -33.30 1.60
CA SER A 165 1.49 -34.11 2.63
C SER A 165 2.95 -34.43 2.30
N THR A 166 3.33 -34.39 1.02
CA THR A 166 4.71 -34.60 0.57
C THR A 166 5.55 -33.32 0.55
N LYS A 167 4.94 -32.16 0.82
CA LYS A 167 5.56 -30.82 0.71
C LYS A 167 6.08 -30.50 -0.69
N THR A 168 5.44 -31.06 -1.71
CA THR A 168 5.80 -30.91 -3.13
C THR A 168 4.90 -29.92 -3.85
N TYR A 169 3.60 -29.92 -3.53
CA TYR A 169 2.58 -29.18 -4.28
C TYR A 169 1.90 -28.12 -3.42
N LEU A 170 1.61 -26.99 -4.06
CA LEU A 170 0.77 -25.89 -3.60
C LEU A 170 -0.61 -25.98 -4.26
N PRO A 171 -1.71 -25.57 -3.60
CA PRO A 171 -3.01 -25.45 -4.24
C PRO A 171 -2.94 -24.53 -5.47
N TYR A 172 -3.53 -24.97 -6.58
CA TYR A 172 -3.42 -24.27 -7.85
C TYR A 172 -4.61 -24.47 -8.79
N TRP A 173 -4.93 -23.40 -9.52
CA TRP A 173 -5.76 -23.35 -10.71
C TRP A 173 -5.39 -22.09 -11.51
N ASP A 174 -5.78 -22.02 -12.78
CA ASP A 174 -5.59 -20.82 -13.60
C ASP A 174 -6.92 -20.10 -13.87
N ASN A 175 -6.84 -18.93 -14.51
CA ASN A 175 -8.05 -18.14 -14.82
C ASN A 175 -8.98 -18.82 -15.82
N ALA A 176 -8.45 -19.69 -16.68
CA ALA A 176 -9.19 -20.34 -17.75
C ALA A 176 -9.89 -21.63 -17.29
N SER A 177 -9.40 -22.27 -16.22
CA SER A 177 -9.86 -23.60 -15.80
C SER A 177 -9.46 -23.94 -14.36
N GLY A 178 -10.40 -24.54 -13.62
CA GLY A 178 -10.10 -25.13 -12.33
C GLY A 178 -11.30 -25.75 -11.65
N PHE A 179 -11.05 -26.38 -10.51
CA PHE A 179 -12.07 -26.93 -9.63
C PHE A 179 -11.57 -26.91 -8.19
N ILE A 180 -12.50 -26.79 -7.25
CA ILE A 180 -12.25 -26.94 -5.82
C ILE A 180 -13.23 -28.00 -5.32
N GLU A 181 -12.69 -28.99 -4.61
CA GLU A 181 -13.48 -29.99 -3.92
C GLU A 181 -13.12 -30.05 -2.45
N LEU A 182 -14.12 -29.90 -1.59
CA LEU A 182 -14.02 -30.18 -0.17
C LEU A 182 -14.53 -31.60 0.08
N GLN A 183 -13.70 -32.45 0.68
CA GLN A 183 -14.02 -33.85 0.96
C GLN A 183 -14.00 -34.12 2.47
N SER A 184 -14.77 -35.12 2.90
CA SER A 184 -14.56 -35.72 4.22
C SER A 184 -13.28 -36.55 4.23
N VAL A 185 -12.56 -36.57 5.35
CA VAL A 185 -11.43 -37.49 5.53
C VAL A 185 -11.89 -38.95 5.42
N LYS A 186 -11.12 -39.75 4.68
CA LYS A 186 -11.29 -41.21 4.64
C LYS A 186 -10.87 -41.80 5.99
N THR A 187 -11.72 -42.63 6.59
CA THR A 187 -11.36 -43.43 7.77
C THR A 187 -11.23 -44.91 7.38
N ALA A 188 -10.85 -45.77 8.32
CA ALA A 188 -10.79 -47.21 8.08
C ALA A 188 -12.15 -47.82 7.69
N THR A 189 -13.26 -47.17 8.09
CA THR A 189 -14.62 -47.70 7.94
C THR A 189 -15.53 -46.82 7.08
N VAL A 190 -15.11 -45.58 6.75
CA VAL A 190 -15.90 -44.62 5.97
C VAL A 190 -15.07 -44.11 4.80
N ALA A 191 -15.57 -44.33 3.59
CA ALA A 191 -14.97 -43.78 2.37
C ALA A 191 -15.07 -42.25 2.35
N ALA A 192 -14.09 -41.58 1.74
CA ALA A 192 -14.18 -40.15 1.49
C ALA A 192 -15.37 -39.85 0.56
N LYS A 193 -16.05 -38.73 0.81
CA LYS A 193 -17.14 -38.21 -0.03
C LYS A 193 -16.97 -36.71 -0.25
N THR A 194 -17.52 -36.23 -1.36
CA THR A 194 -17.64 -34.79 -1.63
C THR A 194 -18.64 -34.16 -0.66
N LEU A 195 -18.21 -33.11 0.04
CA LEU A 195 -19.06 -32.30 0.90
C LEU A 195 -19.51 -31.03 0.17
N ASP A 196 -18.61 -30.42 -0.59
CA ASP A 196 -18.91 -29.28 -1.44
C ASP A 196 -17.95 -29.26 -2.65
N PHE A 197 -18.40 -28.67 -3.75
CA PHE A 197 -17.67 -28.67 -5.00
C PHE A 197 -18.02 -27.46 -5.85
N VAL A 198 -17.01 -26.93 -6.53
CA VAL A 198 -17.19 -25.97 -7.63
C VAL A 198 -16.20 -26.27 -8.74
N ARG A 199 -16.65 -26.13 -9.98
CA ARG A 199 -15.79 -26.15 -11.17
C ARG A 199 -16.09 -24.95 -12.06
N PHE A 200 -15.05 -24.41 -12.66
CA PHE A 200 -15.10 -23.19 -13.44
C PHE A 200 -14.27 -23.30 -14.73
N GLY A 201 -14.57 -22.42 -15.66
CA GLY A 201 -13.89 -22.36 -16.94
C GLY A 201 -14.04 -23.65 -17.74
N SER A 202 -12.93 -24.15 -18.31
CA SER A 202 -12.93 -25.35 -19.15
C SER A 202 -12.76 -26.68 -18.39
N SER A 203 -12.76 -26.66 -17.05
CA SER A 203 -12.49 -27.86 -16.25
C SER A 203 -13.51 -28.97 -16.46
N THR A 204 -13.02 -30.19 -16.69
CA THR A 204 -13.84 -31.40 -16.86
C THR A 204 -13.81 -32.31 -15.64
N THR A 205 -13.11 -31.91 -14.57
CA THR A 205 -12.97 -32.71 -13.35
C THR A 205 -14.34 -32.99 -12.73
N SER A 206 -14.56 -34.27 -12.40
CA SER A 206 -15.74 -34.73 -11.68
C SER A 206 -15.49 -34.75 -10.16
N PRO A 207 -16.52 -34.46 -9.35
CA PRO A 207 -16.46 -34.69 -7.91
C PRO A 207 -16.35 -36.20 -7.61
N LEU A 208 -15.82 -36.53 -6.43
CA LEU A 208 -15.72 -37.89 -5.93
C LEU A 208 -17.10 -38.55 -5.73
N THR A 209 -18.09 -37.78 -5.27
CA THR A 209 -19.46 -38.25 -5.09
C THR A 209 -20.32 -37.83 -6.27
N ALA A 210 -20.91 -38.81 -6.95
CA ALA A 210 -21.83 -38.57 -8.06
C ALA A 210 -22.99 -37.67 -7.62
N GLY A 211 -23.33 -36.68 -8.45
CA GLY A 211 -24.38 -35.70 -8.15
C GLY A 211 -23.98 -34.58 -7.18
N ALA A 212 -22.72 -34.50 -6.74
CA ALA A 212 -22.23 -33.37 -5.96
C ALA A 212 -22.02 -32.09 -6.80
N TRP A 213 -22.15 -32.17 -8.12
CA TRP A 213 -22.24 -31.05 -9.04
C TRP A 213 -23.13 -31.40 -10.22
N SER A 214 -23.90 -30.44 -10.71
CA SER A 214 -24.72 -30.62 -11.91
C SER A 214 -24.71 -29.39 -12.81
N GLY A 215 -24.88 -29.63 -14.11
CA GLY A 215 -24.96 -28.58 -15.12
C GLY A 215 -23.61 -27.96 -15.51
N ALA A 216 -23.70 -26.75 -16.06
CA ALA A 216 -22.57 -26.02 -16.62
C ALA A 216 -21.60 -25.53 -15.53
N ASN A 217 -20.36 -25.25 -15.95
CA ASN A 217 -19.33 -24.66 -15.10
C ASN A 217 -19.67 -23.20 -14.79
N VAL A 218 -19.13 -22.69 -13.67
CA VAL A 218 -19.02 -21.25 -13.47
C VAL A 218 -18.13 -20.67 -14.58
N PRO A 219 -18.38 -19.47 -15.11
CA PRO A 219 -17.50 -18.86 -16.11
C PRO A 219 -16.03 -18.81 -15.67
N ALA A 220 -15.12 -18.80 -16.65
CA ALA A 220 -13.70 -18.52 -16.40
C ALA A 220 -13.53 -17.10 -15.82
N PHE A 221 -12.45 -16.91 -15.05
CA PHE A 221 -12.04 -15.59 -14.59
C PHE A 221 -11.57 -14.74 -15.78
N ALA A 222 -11.61 -13.42 -15.65
CA ALA A 222 -11.12 -12.57 -16.73
C ALA A 222 -9.60 -12.75 -16.88
N THR A 223 -9.11 -12.68 -18.12
CA THR A 223 -7.68 -12.62 -18.37
C THR A 223 -7.18 -11.19 -18.11
N PRO A 224 -6.00 -11.03 -17.50
CA PRO A 224 -5.39 -9.70 -17.35
C PRO A 224 -5.22 -9.00 -18.70
N ALA A 225 -5.26 -7.66 -18.67
CA ALA A 225 -4.89 -6.86 -19.84
C ALA A 225 -3.43 -7.16 -20.24
N ALA A 226 -3.09 -6.97 -21.53
CA ALA A 226 -1.76 -7.29 -22.06
C ALA A 226 -0.60 -6.52 -21.37
N ASN A 227 -0.92 -5.41 -20.74
CA ASN A 227 0.00 -4.53 -20.01
C ASN A 227 0.03 -4.79 -18.50
N TYR A 228 -0.57 -5.89 -18.02
CA TYR A 228 -0.57 -6.23 -16.61
C TYR A 228 0.85 -6.52 -16.08
N VAL A 229 1.13 -5.99 -14.89
CA VAL A 229 2.39 -6.16 -14.18
C VAL A 229 2.31 -7.34 -13.20
N GLY A 230 3.19 -8.33 -13.32
CA GLY A 230 3.28 -9.43 -12.35
C GLY A 230 3.77 -8.99 -10.97
N SER A 231 3.50 -9.81 -9.95
CA SER A 231 3.94 -9.57 -8.56
C SER A 231 5.11 -10.47 -8.16
N GLN A 232 5.97 -9.96 -7.30
CA GLN A 232 7.03 -10.71 -6.60
C GLN A 232 6.63 -11.10 -5.17
N SER A 233 5.41 -10.78 -4.73
CA SER A 233 4.97 -11.18 -3.39
C SER A 233 4.96 -12.70 -3.27
N VAL A 234 5.33 -13.18 -2.09
CA VAL A 234 5.20 -14.59 -1.72
C VAL A 234 3.85 -14.90 -1.09
N ASP A 235 3.08 -13.90 -0.65
CA ASP A 235 1.75 -14.09 -0.06
C ASP A 235 0.68 -14.21 -1.18
N PRO A 236 -0.02 -15.36 -1.29
CA PRO A 236 -1.09 -15.53 -2.27
C PRO A 236 -2.18 -14.47 -2.16
N LEU A 237 -2.40 -13.84 -1.00
CA LEU A 237 -3.48 -12.84 -0.88
C LEU A 237 -3.17 -11.51 -1.60
N ASP A 238 -1.91 -11.25 -2.01
CA ASP A 238 -1.51 -10.01 -2.68
C ASP A 238 -1.68 -10.02 -4.22
N THR A 239 -2.16 -11.13 -4.80
CA THR A 239 -2.13 -11.39 -6.25
C THR A 239 -3.50 -11.61 -6.90
N HIS A 240 -4.59 -11.18 -6.27
CA HIS A 240 -5.94 -11.52 -6.71
C HIS A 240 -6.85 -10.29 -6.83
N ASP A 241 -7.40 -10.08 -8.03
CA ASP A 241 -8.25 -8.92 -8.38
C ASP A 241 -9.72 -9.29 -8.57
N GLN A 242 -10.02 -10.58 -8.60
CA GLN A 242 -11.35 -11.14 -8.83
C GLN A 242 -11.51 -12.44 -8.05
N SER A 243 -12.75 -12.78 -7.74
CA SER A 243 -13.11 -14.06 -7.15
C SER A 243 -14.46 -14.53 -7.69
N ILE A 244 -14.73 -15.83 -7.62
CA ILE A 244 -16.09 -16.35 -7.66
C ILE A 244 -16.54 -16.60 -6.22
N VAL A 245 -17.71 -16.06 -5.87
CA VAL A 245 -18.22 -16.09 -4.50
C VAL A 245 -19.63 -16.64 -4.44
N ARG A 246 -19.99 -17.24 -3.31
CA ARG A 246 -21.37 -17.34 -2.85
C ARG A 246 -21.68 -16.08 -2.05
N LEU A 247 -22.49 -15.18 -2.62
CA LEU A 247 -22.85 -13.91 -1.97
C LEU A 247 -23.62 -14.15 -0.67
N THR A 248 -23.28 -13.43 0.39
CA THR A 248 -23.95 -13.53 1.69
C THR A 248 -25.45 -13.25 1.58
N SER A 249 -25.84 -12.27 0.76
CA SER A 249 -27.24 -11.88 0.54
C SER A 249 -28.08 -12.94 -0.21
N ALA A 250 -27.44 -13.91 -0.86
CA ALA A 250 -28.07 -14.93 -1.67
C ALA A 250 -27.44 -16.32 -1.47
N PHE A 251 -26.91 -16.58 -0.26
CA PHE A 251 -26.13 -17.78 0.02
C PHE A 251 -26.98 -19.04 -0.21
N ASN A 252 -26.50 -19.91 -1.10
CA ASN A 252 -27.19 -21.14 -1.50
C ASN A 252 -26.19 -22.24 -1.87
N VAL A 253 -26.64 -23.50 -1.79
CA VAL A 253 -25.84 -24.70 -2.10
C VAL A 253 -26.66 -25.64 -2.98
N SER A 254 -27.08 -25.14 -4.15
CA SER A 254 -27.81 -25.92 -5.16
C SER A 254 -26.92 -26.91 -5.92
N LYS A 255 -25.59 -26.82 -5.75
CA LYS A 255 -24.59 -27.66 -6.46
C LYS A 255 -24.54 -27.38 -7.96
N THR A 256 -24.79 -26.12 -8.33
CA THR A 256 -24.77 -25.65 -9.71
C THR A 256 -24.05 -24.31 -9.78
N LYS A 257 -23.74 -23.86 -11.00
CA LYS A 257 -23.18 -22.52 -11.22
C LYS A 257 -24.06 -21.37 -10.69
N ALA A 258 -25.35 -21.60 -10.42
CA ALA A 258 -26.28 -20.56 -9.95
C ALA A 258 -25.95 -20.08 -8.53
N ASP A 259 -25.17 -20.84 -7.76
CA ASP A 259 -24.72 -20.44 -6.42
C ASP A 259 -23.61 -19.37 -6.49
N TRP A 260 -22.96 -19.20 -7.64
CA TRP A 260 -21.69 -18.49 -7.77
C TRP A 260 -21.81 -17.20 -8.58
N THR A 261 -21.16 -16.16 -8.09
CA THR A 261 -21.09 -14.84 -8.73
C THR A 261 -19.64 -14.44 -8.91
N LEU A 262 -19.25 -14.00 -10.11
CA LEU A 262 -17.93 -13.39 -10.36
C LEU A 262 -17.93 -11.95 -9.83
N VAL A 263 -17.05 -11.63 -8.89
CA VAL A 263 -16.90 -10.31 -8.29
C VAL A 263 -15.55 -9.69 -8.62
N ASN A 264 -15.52 -8.36 -8.74
CA ASN A 264 -14.34 -7.56 -8.99
C ASN A 264 -13.64 -7.07 -7.70
N PHE A 265 -14.15 -7.45 -6.52
CA PHE A 265 -13.56 -7.15 -5.21
C PHE A 265 -13.68 -8.39 -4.33
N PRO A 266 -12.59 -9.16 -4.17
CA PRO A 266 -12.54 -10.27 -3.22
C PRO A 266 -12.75 -9.81 -1.78
N THR A 267 -13.46 -10.59 -0.97
CA THR A 267 -13.82 -10.28 0.43
C THR A 267 -13.26 -11.33 1.39
N SER A 268 -11.99 -11.65 1.22
CA SER A 268 -11.34 -12.76 1.91
C SER A 268 -11.40 -12.63 3.43
N GLY A 269 -11.70 -13.72 4.12
CA GLY A 269 -11.76 -13.82 5.56
C GLY A 269 -13.07 -13.36 6.18
N GLY A 270 -14.14 -13.16 5.41
CA GLY A 270 -15.39 -12.62 5.93
C GLY A 270 -16.58 -12.84 5.01
N PRO A 271 -17.74 -12.25 5.36
CA PRO A 271 -18.93 -12.31 4.52
C PRO A 271 -18.66 -11.79 3.10
N ASN A 272 -19.10 -12.52 2.08
CA ASN A 272 -19.12 -12.04 0.69
C ASN A 272 -20.25 -11.05 0.45
N ASP A 273 -20.06 -9.83 0.96
CA ASP A 273 -21.05 -8.75 1.03
C ASP A 273 -20.91 -7.69 -0.08
N VAL A 274 -19.84 -7.77 -0.88
CA VAL A 274 -19.65 -6.90 -2.04
C VAL A 274 -20.23 -7.55 -3.30
N ALA A 275 -21.18 -6.86 -3.94
CA ALA A 275 -21.84 -7.33 -5.15
C ALA A 275 -20.93 -7.28 -6.39
N ALA A 276 -21.31 -8.00 -7.46
CA ALA A 276 -20.59 -7.96 -8.72
C ALA A 276 -20.75 -6.59 -9.43
N GLY A 277 -19.66 -6.11 -10.03
CA GLY A 277 -19.68 -4.93 -10.89
C GLY A 277 -19.83 -3.61 -10.15
N VAL A 278 -19.59 -3.60 -8.84
CA VAL A 278 -19.55 -2.36 -8.05
C VAL A 278 -18.40 -1.46 -8.51
N VAL A 279 -18.59 -0.16 -8.32
CA VAL A 279 -17.67 0.89 -8.76
C VAL A 279 -16.78 1.34 -7.60
N ASP A 280 -15.54 1.67 -7.92
CA ASP A 280 -14.59 2.41 -7.10
C ASP A 280 -14.33 3.71 -7.86
N SER A 281 -14.99 4.79 -7.44
CA SER A 281 -15.06 6.04 -8.21
C SER A 281 -13.80 6.91 -8.09
N ASP A 282 -13.08 6.77 -6.99
CA ASP A 282 -11.87 7.53 -6.62
C ASP A 282 -10.57 6.73 -6.80
N HIS A 283 -10.67 5.46 -7.18
CA HIS A 283 -9.58 4.57 -7.57
C HIS A 283 -8.57 4.30 -6.44
N ASP A 284 -9.07 4.08 -5.23
CA ASP A 284 -8.25 3.73 -4.07
C ASP A 284 -8.26 2.23 -3.71
N GLY A 285 -9.04 1.42 -4.43
CA GLY A 285 -9.11 -0.03 -4.23
C GLY A 285 -10.27 -0.47 -3.35
N ILE A 286 -11.13 0.45 -2.91
CA ILE A 286 -12.27 0.18 -2.06
C ILE A 286 -13.55 0.55 -2.83
N PRO A 287 -14.55 -0.35 -2.95
CA PRO A 287 -15.76 -0.04 -3.69
C PRO A 287 -16.61 1.00 -2.95
N ASP A 288 -17.26 1.91 -3.69
CA ASP A 288 -18.12 2.96 -3.14
C ASP A 288 -19.22 2.39 -2.22
N THR A 289 -19.71 1.19 -2.53
CA THR A 289 -20.73 0.48 -1.73
C THR A 289 -20.25 0.09 -0.33
N ALA A 290 -18.94 -0.03 -0.11
CA ALA A 290 -18.36 -0.28 1.22
C ALA A 290 -18.08 1.02 1.99
N LYS A 291 -18.08 2.17 1.32
CA LYS A 291 -17.79 3.49 1.89
C LYS A 291 -19.03 4.26 2.32
N VAL A 292 -20.21 3.64 2.35
CA VAL A 292 -21.47 4.29 2.77
C VAL A 292 -21.95 3.76 4.10
N ALA A 293 -22.79 4.52 4.80
CA ALA A 293 -23.39 4.08 6.06
C ALA A 293 -24.17 2.76 5.87
N GLY A 294 -23.83 1.74 6.68
CA GLY A 294 -24.40 0.40 6.58
C GLY A 294 -23.81 -0.48 5.46
N GLY A 295 -22.91 0.06 4.65
CA GLY A 295 -22.09 -0.71 3.72
C GLY A 295 -20.92 -1.38 4.44
N THR A 296 -20.49 -2.53 3.93
CA THR A 296 -19.38 -3.29 4.51
C THR A 296 -18.47 -3.88 3.44
N PHE A 297 -17.22 -4.16 3.82
CA PHE A 297 -16.26 -4.93 3.03
C PHE A 297 -15.78 -6.13 3.85
N ALA A 298 -16.15 -7.35 3.48
CA ALA A 298 -15.88 -8.54 4.28
C ALA A 298 -16.38 -8.41 5.73
N GLY A 299 -17.50 -7.70 5.92
CA GLY A 299 -18.08 -7.37 7.23
C GLY A 299 -17.37 -6.23 8.00
N LEU A 300 -16.38 -5.55 7.43
CA LEU A 300 -15.76 -4.36 8.00
C LEU A 300 -16.59 -3.12 7.67
N ASP A 301 -16.90 -2.30 8.67
CA ASP A 301 -17.57 -1.00 8.49
C ASP A 301 -16.54 0.10 8.22
N LEU A 302 -16.18 0.27 6.95
CA LEU A 302 -15.17 1.25 6.55
C LEU A 302 -15.69 2.70 6.67
N TYR A 303 -17.01 2.90 6.61
CA TYR A 303 -17.62 4.21 6.77
C TYR A 303 -17.39 4.77 8.19
N THR A 304 -17.54 3.93 9.22
CA THR A 304 -17.23 4.31 10.61
C THR A 304 -15.74 4.49 10.85
N MET A 305 -14.88 3.75 10.11
CA MET A 305 -13.43 3.99 10.12
C MET A 305 -13.02 5.28 9.41
N GLY A 306 -13.93 5.88 8.63
CA GLY A 306 -13.76 7.21 8.06
C GLY A 306 -13.90 7.27 6.54
N ALA A 307 -13.93 6.15 5.81
CA ALA A 307 -13.94 6.13 4.35
C ALA A 307 -15.18 6.78 3.73
N ARG A 308 -15.04 7.43 2.56
CA ARG A 308 -16.14 8.16 1.89
C ARG A 308 -16.08 7.96 0.36
N PRO A 309 -17.21 7.75 -0.34
CA PRO A 309 -17.21 7.63 -1.80
C PRO A 309 -16.71 8.93 -2.45
N GLY A 310 -15.90 8.80 -3.50
CA GLY A 310 -15.35 9.93 -4.24
C GLY A 310 -14.19 10.65 -3.51
N ARG A 311 -13.68 10.08 -2.42
CA ARG A 311 -12.48 10.56 -1.71
C ARG A 311 -11.53 9.38 -1.56
N LYS A 312 -10.31 9.55 -2.06
CA LYS A 312 -9.22 8.59 -1.89
C LYS A 312 -8.97 8.33 -0.40
N ASP A 313 -9.06 7.07 0.01
CA ASP A 313 -8.85 6.59 1.36
C ASP A 313 -7.70 5.57 1.37
N MET A 314 -6.68 5.79 2.20
CA MET A 314 -5.55 4.88 2.36
C MET A 314 -5.50 4.36 3.81
N PHE A 315 -5.70 3.07 3.99
CA PHE A 315 -5.64 2.42 5.29
C PHE A 315 -4.24 1.85 5.57
N ILE A 316 -3.70 2.11 6.76
CA ILE A 316 -2.38 1.62 7.18
C ILE A 316 -2.48 1.07 8.59
N GLN A 317 -2.20 -0.23 8.75
CA GLN A 317 -1.98 -0.83 10.06
C GLN A 317 -0.52 -0.59 10.46
N VAL A 318 -0.32 -0.05 11.66
CA VAL A 318 1.00 0.23 12.24
C VAL A 318 1.23 -0.70 13.42
N ASP A 319 2.14 -1.66 13.25
CA ASP A 319 2.65 -2.50 14.32
C ASP A 319 4.02 -1.98 14.79
N TYR A 320 4.39 -2.33 16.03
CA TYR A 320 5.69 -1.95 16.62
C TYR A 320 6.22 -3.03 17.57
N LEU A 321 7.53 -3.11 17.77
CA LEU A 321 8.12 -4.09 18.69
C LEU A 321 7.98 -3.69 20.16
N ALA A 322 7.77 -4.70 21.01
CA ALA A 322 7.84 -4.62 22.46
C ALA A 322 9.27 -4.35 22.95
N ALA A 323 9.42 -4.15 24.26
CA ALA A 323 10.72 -4.05 24.91
C ALA A 323 11.58 -5.30 24.64
N ASN A 324 12.89 -5.11 24.51
CA ASN A 324 13.85 -6.21 24.42
C ASN A 324 13.81 -7.01 25.73
N PRO A 325 13.42 -8.29 25.72
CA PRO A 325 13.28 -9.08 26.94
C PRO A 325 14.61 -9.38 27.64
N ALA A 326 15.74 -9.31 26.93
CA ALA A 326 17.06 -9.55 27.51
C ALA A 326 17.56 -8.37 28.35
N THR A 327 17.20 -7.15 27.97
CA THR A 327 17.67 -5.91 28.61
C THR A 327 16.57 -5.16 29.37
N GLY A 328 15.29 -5.48 29.10
CA GLY A 328 14.13 -4.75 29.60
C GLY A 328 13.94 -3.37 28.93
N THR A 329 14.73 -3.03 27.91
CA THR A 329 14.72 -1.69 27.30
C THR A 329 13.74 -1.62 26.14
N LYS A 330 12.94 -0.55 26.10
CA LYS A 330 12.09 -0.19 24.95
C LYS A 330 12.67 1.05 24.30
N GLU A 331 13.19 0.90 23.08
CA GLU A 331 13.78 2.01 22.35
C GLU A 331 12.69 2.98 21.89
N SER A 332 12.89 4.27 22.18
CA SER A 332 11.89 5.29 21.87
C SER A 332 11.56 5.35 20.37
N VAL A 333 12.56 5.14 19.51
CA VAL A 333 12.43 5.18 18.05
C VAL A 333 11.60 4.03 17.46
N ILE A 334 11.44 2.92 18.18
CA ILE A 334 10.57 1.79 17.80
C ILE A 334 9.11 2.10 18.17
N VAL A 335 8.88 2.93 19.18
CA VAL A 335 7.52 3.31 19.61
C VAL A 335 7.05 4.45 18.72
N PRO A 336 6.07 4.24 17.81
CA PRO A 336 5.61 5.31 16.94
C PRO A 336 5.09 6.47 17.79
N ALA A 337 5.47 7.71 17.43
CA ALA A 337 4.86 8.90 17.99
C ALA A 337 3.52 9.17 17.30
N GLU A 338 2.49 9.53 18.07
CA GLU A 338 1.21 9.93 17.49
C GLU A 338 1.39 11.10 16.52
N ALA A 339 2.16 12.11 16.93
CA ALA A 339 2.50 13.26 16.11
C ALA A 339 3.26 12.91 14.81
N ALA A 340 3.97 11.77 14.76
CA ALA A 340 4.61 11.33 13.53
C ALA A 340 3.58 10.83 12.51
N LEU A 341 2.56 10.09 12.98
CA LEU A 341 1.43 9.67 12.14
C LEU A 341 0.61 10.90 11.70
N THR A 342 0.34 11.84 12.62
CA THR A 342 -0.36 13.10 12.29
C THR A 342 0.36 13.90 11.22
N LYS A 343 1.68 14.04 11.31
CA LYS A 343 2.47 14.74 10.28
C LYS A 343 2.28 14.14 8.89
N MET A 344 2.21 12.81 8.78
CA MET A 344 1.94 12.16 7.50
C MET A 344 0.48 12.38 7.05
N VAL A 345 -0.52 12.29 7.94
CA VAL A 345 -1.91 12.62 7.61
C VAL A 345 -2.03 14.05 7.07
N ASP A 346 -1.38 15.00 7.73
CA ASP A 346 -1.37 16.42 7.34
C ASP A 346 -0.72 16.63 5.98
N ALA A 347 0.34 15.87 5.64
CA ALA A 347 0.99 15.95 4.34
C ALA A 347 0.09 15.47 3.18
N PHE A 348 -0.73 14.43 3.39
CA PHE A 348 -1.63 13.89 2.35
C PHE A 348 -2.94 14.67 2.21
N THR A 349 -3.38 15.37 3.28
CA THR A 349 -4.69 16.05 3.33
C THR A 349 -4.87 17.11 2.21
N PRO A 350 -3.90 18.00 1.92
CA PRO A 350 -3.99 18.94 0.81
C PRO A 350 -4.16 18.29 -0.57
N HIS A 351 -3.75 17.03 -0.71
CA HIS A 351 -3.86 16.24 -1.94
C HIS A 351 -5.15 15.40 -2.01
N GLN A 352 -6.10 15.68 -1.12
CA GLN A 352 -7.42 15.01 -1.07
C GLN A 352 -7.33 13.49 -0.88
N ILE A 353 -6.30 13.04 -0.18
CA ILE A 353 -6.13 11.64 0.24
C ILE A 353 -6.27 11.59 1.75
N ALA A 354 -7.27 10.85 2.23
CA ALA A 354 -7.45 10.60 3.66
C ALA A 354 -6.64 9.37 4.06
N VAL A 355 -5.71 9.54 5.00
CA VAL A 355 -4.90 8.45 5.55
C VAL A 355 -5.52 8.00 6.87
N HIS A 356 -5.88 6.73 6.96
CA HIS A 356 -6.51 6.12 8.12
C HIS A 356 -5.51 5.15 8.77
N PHE A 357 -4.90 5.57 9.87
CA PHE A 357 -3.99 4.71 10.62
C PHE A 357 -4.73 3.87 11.65
N ASP A 358 -4.25 2.64 11.83
CA ASP A 358 -4.56 1.80 12.99
C ASP A 358 -3.24 1.39 13.68
N ALA A 359 -2.88 2.12 14.72
CA ALA A 359 -1.76 1.84 15.62
C ALA A 359 -2.22 1.05 16.87
N GLY A 360 -3.46 0.56 16.86
CA GLY A 360 -4.06 -0.18 17.96
C GLY A 360 -4.17 0.66 19.23
N THR A 361 -4.07 0.00 20.38
CA THR A 361 -4.34 0.63 21.68
C THR A 361 -3.22 1.53 22.23
N ILE A 362 -2.24 1.93 21.42
CA ILE A 362 -1.07 2.66 21.92
C ILE A 362 -1.40 4.10 22.37
N TYR A 363 -2.34 4.78 21.71
CA TYR A 363 -2.75 6.15 22.05
C TYR A 363 -4.13 6.23 22.70
N SER A 364 -5.01 5.25 22.43
CA SER A 364 -6.33 5.15 23.04
C SER A 364 -6.69 3.71 23.38
N ALA A 365 -7.18 3.45 24.59
CA ALA A 365 -7.55 2.10 25.02
C ALA A 365 -8.81 1.54 24.31
N ASN A 366 -9.68 2.43 23.82
CA ASN A 366 -10.90 2.07 23.10
C ASN A 366 -10.76 2.46 21.62
N VAL A 367 -11.61 1.90 20.76
CA VAL A 367 -11.73 2.32 19.36
C VAL A 367 -11.96 3.83 19.30
N ASP A 368 -11.04 4.53 18.66
CA ASP A 368 -11.04 5.98 18.50
C ASP A 368 -10.20 6.33 17.26
N SER A 369 -10.89 6.64 16.16
CA SER A 369 -10.24 6.96 14.90
C SER A 369 -9.48 8.30 14.94
N ALA A 370 -9.80 9.20 15.87
CA ALA A 370 -9.04 10.44 16.05
C ALA A 370 -7.66 10.18 16.67
N HIS A 371 -7.50 9.08 17.38
CA HIS A 371 -6.27 8.62 18.03
C HIS A 371 -5.75 7.31 17.40
N TYR A 372 -5.98 7.14 16.10
CA TYR A 372 -5.44 6.06 15.27
C TYR A 372 -5.69 4.65 15.82
N ASN A 373 -6.86 4.39 16.40
CA ASN A 373 -7.26 3.06 16.86
C ASN A 373 -8.57 2.63 16.19
N LEU A 374 -8.49 1.73 15.20
CA LEU A 374 -9.64 1.32 14.39
C LEU A 374 -10.28 -0.01 14.85
N GLU A 375 -9.61 -0.82 15.69
CA GLU A 375 -10.16 -2.11 16.16
C GLU A 375 -10.09 -2.38 17.66
N GLY A 376 -9.44 -1.54 18.45
CA GLY A 376 -9.35 -1.72 19.89
C GLY A 376 -8.43 -2.86 20.33
N LYS A 377 -7.49 -3.29 19.48
CA LYS A 377 -6.51 -4.34 19.79
C LYS A 377 -5.10 -3.77 19.92
N SER A 378 -4.24 -4.49 20.66
CA SER A 378 -2.83 -4.11 20.75
C SER A 378 -2.09 -4.46 19.45
N HIS A 379 -1.31 -3.49 18.97
CA HIS A 379 -0.41 -3.63 17.83
C HIS A 379 1.07 -3.76 18.24
N GLU A 380 1.33 -3.95 19.53
CA GLU A 380 2.65 -4.31 20.02
C GLU A 380 2.96 -5.79 19.69
N ARG A 381 4.14 -6.05 19.13
CA ARG A 381 4.61 -7.38 18.71
C ARG A 381 5.85 -7.81 19.48
N PRO A 382 6.06 -9.13 19.68
CA PRO A 382 7.26 -9.63 20.37
C PRO A 382 8.54 -9.10 19.73
N PHE A 383 9.50 -8.69 20.56
CA PHE A 383 10.76 -8.13 20.10
C PHE A 383 11.57 -9.12 19.25
N SER A 384 12.25 -8.59 18.23
CA SER A 384 13.34 -9.24 17.51
C SER A 384 14.41 -8.20 17.19
N SER A 385 15.67 -8.52 17.44
CA SER A 385 16.80 -7.60 17.19
C SER A 385 16.98 -7.30 15.70
N CYS A 386 16.53 -8.20 14.81
CA CYS A 386 16.58 -8.00 13.38
C CYS A 386 15.30 -8.49 12.69
N THR A 387 14.75 -7.65 11.80
CA THR A 387 13.59 -7.96 10.97
C THR A 387 13.94 -7.72 9.52
N GLN A 388 13.80 -8.74 8.66
CA GLN A 388 14.10 -8.66 7.23
C GLN A 388 12.83 -8.87 6.39
N VAL A 389 12.82 -8.50 5.10
CA VAL A 389 11.56 -8.55 4.33
C VAL A 389 11.16 -9.98 3.98
N SER A 390 12.02 -10.75 3.30
CA SER A 390 11.65 -12.07 2.75
C SER A 390 12.41 -13.24 3.37
N VAL A 391 13.69 -13.45 3.02
CA VAL A 391 14.49 -14.58 3.54
C VAL A 391 15.35 -14.09 4.70
N PRO A 392 15.08 -14.52 5.94
CA PRO A 392 15.80 -14.02 7.10
C PRO A 392 17.17 -14.70 7.24
N SER A 393 18.14 -13.94 7.71
CA SER A 393 19.35 -14.48 8.35
C SER A 393 18.97 -15.25 9.62
N ALA A 394 19.78 -16.22 10.03
CA ALA A 394 19.53 -16.99 11.26
C ALA A 394 19.39 -16.06 12.47
N GLY A 395 18.29 -16.17 13.21
CA GLY A 395 17.99 -15.32 14.37
C GLY A 395 17.13 -14.09 14.06
N CYS A 396 16.96 -13.73 12.78
CA CYS A 396 16.06 -12.65 12.38
C CYS A 396 14.62 -13.13 12.19
N ASN A 397 13.68 -12.23 12.48
CA ASN A 397 12.29 -12.39 12.08
C ASN A 397 12.07 -11.78 10.68
N THR A 398 10.86 -11.94 10.12
CA THR A 398 10.50 -11.32 8.85
C THR A 398 9.24 -10.47 8.89
N LEU A 399 9.21 -9.48 8.01
CA LEU A 399 8.03 -8.65 7.80
C LEU A 399 6.83 -9.50 7.37
N PHE A 400 7.02 -10.49 6.49
CA PHE A 400 5.95 -11.45 6.15
C PHE A 400 5.46 -12.26 7.36
N SER A 401 6.35 -12.67 8.27
CA SER A 401 5.92 -13.40 9.47
C SER A 401 5.03 -12.52 10.36
N TYR A 402 5.45 -11.28 10.64
CA TYR A 402 4.61 -10.36 11.41
C TYR A 402 3.29 -10.04 10.68
N TYR A 403 3.33 -9.69 9.40
CA TYR A 403 2.16 -9.39 8.60
C TYR A 403 1.15 -10.56 8.59
N THR A 404 1.60 -11.76 8.24
CA THR A 404 0.71 -12.92 8.06
C THR A 404 0.09 -13.43 9.37
N GLN A 405 0.78 -13.24 10.51
CA GLN A 405 0.25 -13.58 11.83
C GLN A 405 -0.72 -12.52 12.36
N ASN A 406 -0.44 -11.25 12.08
CA ASN A 406 -1.00 -10.13 12.84
C ASN A 406 -1.95 -9.19 12.06
N VAL A 407 -2.11 -9.37 10.75
CA VAL A 407 -3.12 -8.64 9.98
C VAL A 407 -4.35 -9.51 9.75
N ASP A 408 -5.50 -9.00 10.20
CA ASP A 408 -6.81 -9.62 9.98
C ASP A 408 -7.01 -9.87 8.47
N PRO A 409 -7.36 -11.10 8.05
CA PRO A 409 -7.46 -11.42 6.62
C PRO A 409 -8.40 -10.47 5.85
N ARG A 410 -9.44 -9.95 6.52
CA ARG A 410 -10.42 -9.02 5.94
C ARG A 410 -9.83 -7.66 5.55
N ARG A 411 -8.68 -7.30 6.13
CA ARG A 411 -7.97 -6.04 5.88
C ARG A 411 -7.00 -6.12 4.71
N ARG A 412 -6.49 -7.32 4.38
CA ARG A 412 -5.34 -7.50 3.47
C ARG A 412 -5.57 -7.03 2.03
N ALA A 413 -6.83 -6.92 1.62
CA ALA A 413 -7.19 -6.47 0.29
C ALA A 413 -6.87 -4.98 0.04
N PHE A 414 -6.84 -4.13 1.09
CA PHE A 414 -6.70 -2.68 0.96
C PHE A 414 -5.87 -1.98 2.07
N PHE A 415 -5.61 -2.66 3.20
CA PHE A 415 -4.66 -2.13 4.20
C PHE A 415 -3.22 -2.33 3.74
N ARG A 416 -2.43 -1.28 3.91
CA ARG A 416 -0.96 -1.38 3.98
C ARG A 416 -0.54 -1.73 5.41
N TYR A 417 0.62 -2.35 5.52
CA TYR A 417 1.23 -2.78 6.76
C TYR A 417 2.55 -2.05 6.96
N ALA A 418 2.63 -1.25 8.01
CA ALA A 418 3.85 -0.60 8.47
C ALA A 418 4.29 -1.26 9.78
N MET A 419 5.58 -1.56 9.88
CA MET A 419 6.19 -2.13 11.07
C MET A 419 7.32 -1.23 11.56
N PHE A 420 7.26 -0.77 12.80
CA PHE A 420 8.39 -0.13 13.48
C PHE A 420 9.19 -1.21 14.21
N ALA A 421 10.37 -1.52 13.67
CA ALA A 421 11.26 -2.56 14.17
C ALA A 421 12.63 -1.99 14.58
N SER A 422 13.47 -2.86 15.14
CA SER A 422 14.82 -2.49 15.57
C SER A 422 15.72 -2.22 14.36
N SER A 423 16.19 -3.27 13.68
CA SER A 423 17.14 -3.17 12.58
C SER A 423 16.88 -4.20 11.47
N ILE A 424 17.39 -3.97 10.27
CA ILE A 424 17.49 -4.99 9.21
C ILE A 424 18.84 -5.74 9.22
N ALA A 425 19.85 -5.23 9.93
CA ALA A 425 21.15 -5.88 10.05
C ALA A 425 21.05 -7.17 10.87
N ALA A 426 21.69 -8.24 10.38
CA ALA A 426 21.56 -9.58 10.98
C ALA A 426 22.09 -9.67 12.42
N ASP A 427 23.05 -8.81 12.79
CA ASP A 427 23.60 -8.71 14.14
C ASP A 427 22.81 -7.76 15.07
N GLY A 428 21.75 -7.14 14.54
CA GLY A 428 20.93 -6.15 15.26
C GLY A 428 21.56 -4.76 15.38
N SER A 429 22.70 -4.50 14.74
CA SER A 429 23.34 -3.18 14.74
C SER A 429 22.53 -2.14 13.94
N SER A 430 22.84 -0.84 14.08
CA SER A 430 22.22 0.22 13.27
C SER A 430 22.39 -0.05 11.78
N SER A 431 21.34 0.18 10.99
CA SER A 431 21.36 -0.07 9.54
C SER A 431 20.52 0.97 8.78
N SER A 432 19.96 0.58 7.63
CA SER A 432 19.02 1.41 6.86
C SER A 432 17.88 1.93 7.73
N SER A 433 17.42 3.16 7.46
CA SER A 433 16.24 3.72 8.14
C SER A 433 14.94 2.98 7.82
N GLY A 434 14.85 2.33 6.65
CA GLY A 434 13.67 1.59 6.23
C GLY A 434 13.90 0.67 5.03
N ILE A 435 12.84 -0.07 4.71
CA ILE A 435 12.77 -0.97 3.56
C ILE A 435 11.28 -1.19 3.20
N SER A 436 10.96 -1.20 1.91
CA SER A 436 9.57 -1.25 1.44
C SER A 436 9.39 -2.09 0.18
N GLU A 437 8.18 -2.58 -0.02
CA GLU A 437 7.75 -3.15 -1.30
C GLU A 437 7.45 -2.03 -2.33
N LEU A 438 7.87 -2.20 -3.58
CA LEU A 438 7.81 -1.21 -4.66
C LEU A 438 7.15 -1.75 -5.94
N PRO A 439 5.96 -1.23 -6.31
CA PRO A 439 4.92 -0.86 -5.36
C PRO A 439 4.43 -2.08 -4.58
N GLY A 440 3.80 -1.90 -3.43
CA GLY A 440 3.28 -3.01 -2.64
C GLY A 440 2.50 -2.54 -1.43
N ASN A 441 2.41 -3.38 -0.41
CA ASN A 441 1.60 -3.10 0.78
C ASN A 441 2.36 -3.29 2.10
N LYS A 442 3.66 -3.58 2.08
CA LYS A 442 4.46 -3.83 3.29
C LYS A 442 5.65 -2.88 3.37
N VAL A 443 5.76 -2.22 4.52
CA VAL A 443 6.73 -1.18 4.86
C VAL A 443 7.35 -1.50 6.22
N LEU A 444 8.66 -1.31 6.34
CA LEU A 444 9.41 -1.48 7.57
C LEU A 444 10.22 -0.22 7.87
N VAL A 445 10.12 0.28 9.10
CA VAL A 445 10.87 1.41 9.65
C VAL A 445 11.83 0.87 10.71
N THR A 446 13.13 1.13 10.56
CA THR A 446 14.22 0.63 11.41
C THR A 446 15.19 1.74 11.80
N LEU A 447 14.85 2.48 12.85
CA LEU A 447 15.63 3.63 13.32
C LEU A 447 16.56 3.30 14.51
N HIS A 448 16.77 2.02 14.82
CA HIS A 448 17.69 1.60 15.89
C HIS A 448 19.06 2.24 15.71
N GLY A 449 19.57 2.85 16.78
CA GLY A 449 20.88 3.49 16.78
C GLY A 449 20.95 4.84 16.08
N PHE A 450 19.83 5.43 15.63
CA PHE A 450 19.81 6.81 15.12
C PHE A 450 19.86 7.83 16.26
N LEU A 451 19.16 7.56 17.36
CA LEU A 451 19.08 8.43 18.55
C LEU A 451 19.52 7.65 19.79
N THR A 452 19.91 8.37 20.85
CA THR A 452 20.30 7.77 22.14
C THR A 452 19.26 8.08 23.21
N ASP A 453 18.69 7.03 23.81
CA ASP A 453 17.79 7.15 24.95
C ASP A 453 18.56 7.36 26.28
N PRO A 454 18.00 8.11 27.26
CA PRO A 454 16.75 8.86 27.19
C PRO A 454 16.90 10.14 26.33
N LEU A 455 15.84 10.48 25.58
CA LEU A 455 15.85 11.64 24.68
C LEU A 455 15.67 12.97 25.41
N ASN A 456 16.54 13.94 25.09
CA ASN A 456 16.33 15.36 25.40
C ASN A 456 15.26 16.00 24.49
N ALA A 457 15.02 17.31 24.62
CA ALA A 457 14.01 18.02 23.81
C ALA A 457 14.27 17.91 22.29
N ASN A 458 15.51 18.06 21.86
CA ASN A 458 15.90 17.90 20.46
C ASN A 458 15.68 16.45 19.99
N GLY A 459 16.07 15.47 20.80
CA GLY A 459 15.88 14.05 20.55
C GLY A 459 14.41 13.68 20.39
N GLN A 460 13.51 14.25 21.20
CA GLN A 460 12.06 14.02 21.06
C GLN A 460 11.51 14.58 19.74
N GLN A 461 11.98 15.76 19.33
CA GLN A 461 11.58 16.37 18.06
C GLN A 461 12.15 15.59 16.86
N MET A 462 13.43 15.20 16.93
CA MET A 462 14.09 14.37 15.93
C MET A 462 13.42 13.01 15.81
N ARG A 463 13.07 12.34 16.93
CA ARG A 463 12.33 11.07 16.90
C ARG A 463 11.04 11.20 16.10
N THR A 464 10.25 12.23 16.41
CA THR A 464 8.98 12.47 15.72
C THR A 464 9.20 12.73 14.23
N ASN A 465 10.15 13.58 13.86
CA ASN A 465 10.41 13.93 12.47
C ASN A 465 11.02 12.77 11.67
N PHE A 466 11.96 12.02 12.24
CA PHE A 466 12.56 10.85 11.59
C PHE A 466 11.53 9.73 11.40
N GLN A 467 10.71 9.44 12.42
CA GLN A 467 9.63 8.46 12.27
C GLN A 467 8.65 8.86 11.17
N ALA A 468 8.23 10.13 11.13
CA ALA A 468 7.28 10.62 10.14
C ALA A 468 7.87 10.61 8.72
N ALA A 469 9.11 11.08 8.58
CA ALA A 469 9.79 11.15 7.30
C ALA A 469 10.10 9.78 6.72
N THR A 470 10.66 8.87 7.53
CA THR A 470 10.92 7.51 7.10
C THR A 470 9.62 6.77 6.79
N LEU A 471 8.58 6.88 7.63
CA LEU A 471 7.29 6.24 7.33
C LEU A 471 6.71 6.75 6.00
N MET A 472 6.68 8.05 5.77
CA MET A 472 6.17 8.62 4.51
C MET A 472 7.04 8.24 3.31
N HIS A 473 8.37 8.18 3.47
CA HIS A 473 9.29 7.71 2.44
C HIS A 473 8.99 6.25 2.04
N GLU A 474 8.95 5.35 3.02
CA GLU A 474 8.71 3.93 2.76
C GLU A 474 7.30 3.68 2.20
N VAL A 475 6.29 4.42 2.67
CA VAL A 475 4.95 4.39 2.07
C VAL A 475 5.00 4.91 0.64
N GLY A 476 5.84 5.88 0.32
CA GLY A 476 6.04 6.37 -1.04
C GLY A 476 6.49 5.25 -1.98
N HIS A 477 7.41 4.38 -1.55
CA HIS A 477 7.75 3.17 -2.32
C HIS A 477 6.55 2.24 -2.52
N SER A 478 5.75 2.03 -1.47
CA SER A 478 4.50 1.24 -1.57
C SER A 478 3.49 1.83 -2.56
N LEU A 479 3.60 3.14 -2.84
CA LEU A 479 2.82 3.92 -3.81
C LEU A 479 3.52 4.09 -5.17
N SER A 480 4.56 3.31 -5.45
CA SER A 480 5.34 3.30 -6.69
C SER A 480 6.37 4.44 -6.86
N LEU A 481 6.60 5.27 -5.84
CA LEU A 481 7.60 6.33 -5.91
C LEU A 481 9.03 5.80 -5.75
N ARG A 482 9.99 6.56 -6.26
CA ARG A 482 11.41 6.22 -6.28
C ARG A 482 12.25 7.42 -5.86
N HIS A 483 13.47 7.15 -5.46
CA HIS A 483 14.35 8.19 -4.90
C HIS A 483 14.71 9.33 -5.85
N GLY A 484 14.75 9.06 -7.16
CA GLY A 484 15.03 10.03 -8.22
C GLY A 484 13.81 10.48 -9.02
N GLY A 485 12.59 10.09 -8.62
CA GLY A 485 11.39 10.25 -9.44
C GLY A 485 11.40 9.29 -10.64
N ASP A 486 11.35 9.84 -11.85
CA ASP A 486 11.43 9.09 -13.12
C ASP A 486 12.87 8.79 -13.57
N GLU A 487 13.88 9.40 -12.94
CA GLU A 487 15.30 9.20 -13.23
C GLU A 487 15.89 8.11 -12.33
N LEU A 488 16.08 6.93 -12.88
CA LEU A 488 16.58 5.77 -12.12
C LEU A 488 18.03 5.95 -11.69
N TYR A 489 18.34 5.53 -10.46
CA TYR A 489 19.68 5.57 -9.86
C TYR A 489 20.26 6.98 -9.67
N VAL A 490 19.44 8.03 -9.83
CA VAL A 490 19.82 9.41 -9.55
C VAL A 490 19.24 9.80 -8.19
N ASN A 491 20.11 10.27 -7.29
CA ASN A 491 19.76 10.73 -5.96
C ASN A 491 20.32 12.13 -5.74
N TYR A 492 19.88 12.77 -4.65
CA TYR A 492 20.41 14.06 -4.19
C TYR A 492 20.16 15.23 -5.13
N LYS A 493 19.12 15.15 -5.96
CA LYS A 493 18.71 16.19 -6.93
C LYS A 493 18.09 17.41 -6.21
N PRO A 494 18.69 18.61 -6.20
CA PRO A 494 18.12 19.74 -5.48
C PRO A 494 16.80 20.27 -6.05
N ASN A 495 16.50 20.02 -7.34
CA ASN A 495 15.22 20.40 -7.94
C ASN A 495 14.10 19.36 -7.75
N TYR A 496 14.41 18.13 -7.31
CA TYR A 496 13.39 17.12 -7.00
C TYR A 496 13.05 17.17 -5.50
N VAL A 497 12.14 18.10 -5.18
CA VAL A 497 11.73 18.45 -3.81
C VAL A 497 10.73 17.42 -3.29
N SER A 498 11.24 16.29 -2.83
CA SER A 498 10.43 15.17 -2.35
C SER A 498 11.10 14.47 -1.18
N ILE A 499 10.34 14.00 -0.19
CA ILE A 499 10.87 13.17 0.90
C ILE A 499 11.45 11.84 0.38
N MET A 500 11.10 11.43 -0.85
CA MET A 500 11.70 10.29 -1.54
C MET A 500 13.18 10.51 -1.87
N ASN A 501 13.61 11.76 -2.02
CA ASN A 501 14.98 12.10 -2.32
C ASN A 501 15.80 12.15 -1.03
N TYR A 502 16.92 11.43 -0.98
CA TYR A 502 17.80 11.38 0.18
C TYR A 502 18.29 12.76 0.66
N LEU A 503 18.40 13.73 -0.23
CA LEU A 503 18.73 15.11 0.16
C LEU A 503 17.74 15.69 1.17
N TYR A 504 16.47 15.26 1.12
CA TYR A 504 15.37 15.77 1.93
C TYR A 504 14.83 14.80 2.98
N GLN A 505 15.07 13.49 2.87
CA GLN A 505 14.45 12.48 3.74
C GLN A 505 14.58 12.80 5.23
N LEU A 506 15.80 12.99 5.76
CA LEU A 506 16.01 13.25 7.20
C LEU A 506 16.22 14.73 7.53
N SER A 507 16.34 15.59 6.53
CA SER A 507 16.54 17.04 6.66
C SER A 507 15.23 17.84 6.49
N GLY A 508 14.22 17.22 5.89
CA GLY A 508 12.93 17.81 5.55
C GLY A 508 12.99 18.57 4.23
N VAL A 509 11.89 18.59 3.48
CA VAL A 509 11.81 19.41 2.27
C VAL A 509 11.82 20.90 2.65
N PRO A 510 12.36 21.80 1.79
CA PRO A 510 12.23 23.23 2.01
C PRO A 510 10.77 23.67 2.11
N THR A 511 10.51 24.63 3.00
CA THR A 511 9.20 25.25 3.18
C THR A 511 8.85 26.19 2.04
N SER A 512 9.87 26.71 1.34
CA SER A 512 9.74 27.52 0.13
C SER A 512 10.86 27.20 -0.84
N GLY A 513 10.53 27.00 -2.12
CA GLY A 513 11.54 26.77 -3.14
C GLY A 513 12.36 28.02 -3.53
N THR A 514 12.11 29.17 -2.91
CA THR A 514 12.78 30.45 -3.24
C THR A 514 13.46 31.11 -2.04
N ASN A 515 13.41 30.51 -0.86
CA ASN A 515 14.09 31.01 0.34
C ASN A 515 15.46 30.32 0.50
N SER A 516 16.29 30.79 1.42
CA SER A 516 17.61 30.20 1.68
C SER A 516 17.56 28.77 2.23
N ASP A 517 16.41 28.27 2.68
CA ASP A 517 16.32 26.96 3.33
C ASP A 517 16.65 25.77 2.40
N ALA A 518 16.44 25.91 1.09
CA ALA A 518 16.65 24.82 0.14
C ALA A 518 18.14 24.49 -0.08
N VAL A 519 19.01 25.51 -0.17
CA VAL A 519 20.47 25.31 -0.33
C VAL A 519 21.10 24.74 0.93
N GLU A 520 20.55 25.02 2.11
CA GLU A 520 21.06 24.46 3.36
C GLU A 520 21.02 22.94 3.39
N ARG A 521 20.04 22.29 2.73
CA ARG A 521 20.03 20.82 2.64
C ARG A 521 21.21 20.31 1.81
N TYR A 522 21.55 21.03 0.74
CA TYR A 522 22.69 20.71 -0.10
C TYR A 522 24.00 20.91 0.66
N TYR A 523 24.18 22.03 1.35
CA TYR A 523 25.36 22.28 2.18
C TYR A 523 25.50 21.28 3.32
N LEU A 524 24.41 20.95 4.02
CA LEU A 524 24.40 19.94 5.06
C LEU A 524 24.85 18.59 4.49
N GLN A 525 24.28 18.15 3.36
CA GLN A 525 24.67 16.90 2.70
C GLN A 525 26.17 16.90 2.36
N LEU A 526 26.67 17.97 1.74
CA LEU A 526 28.09 18.08 1.37
C LEU A 526 29.02 18.06 2.60
N ASN A 527 28.66 18.80 3.65
CA ASN A 527 29.46 18.90 4.86
C ASN A 527 29.46 17.60 5.66
N ASP A 528 28.28 17.02 5.87
CA ASP A 528 28.11 15.85 6.70
C ASP A 528 28.59 14.59 6.00
N TYR A 529 28.32 14.38 4.71
CA TYR A 529 28.69 13.11 4.06
C TYR A 529 30.10 13.13 3.48
N TYR A 530 30.57 14.28 2.99
CA TYR A 530 31.82 14.38 2.25
C TYR A 530 32.87 15.25 2.96
N GLY A 531 32.55 15.88 4.09
CA GLY A 531 33.49 16.72 4.83
C GLY A 531 33.88 17.99 4.09
N ILE A 532 33.04 18.44 3.16
CA ILE A 532 33.31 19.64 2.38
C ILE A 532 33.03 20.87 3.26
N VAL A 533 33.95 21.84 3.24
CA VAL A 533 33.75 23.14 3.89
C VAL A 533 32.70 23.90 3.09
N VAL A 534 31.62 24.30 3.75
CA VAL A 534 30.48 24.96 3.11
C VAL A 534 30.21 26.33 3.73
N PRO A 535 29.59 27.27 3.01
CA PRO A 535 29.21 28.56 3.56
C PRO A 535 28.29 28.46 4.78
N ASN A 536 28.40 29.42 5.68
CA ASN A 536 27.47 29.60 6.80
C ASN A 536 26.52 30.75 6.49
N THR A 537 25.31 30.44 6.04
CA THR A 537 24.30 31.45 5.69
C THR A 537 23.72 32.17 6.90
N SER A 538 23.82 31.59 8.09
CA SER A 538 23.44 32.25 9.36
C SER A 538 24.47 33.30 9.79
N ASN A 539 25.70 33.22 9.30
CA ASN A 539 26.76 34.19 9.55
C ASN A 539 27.59 34.45 8.27
N PRO A 540 27.08 35.31 7.37
CA PRO A 540 27.69 35.56 6.07
C PRO A 540 29.18 35.94 6.15
N GLY A 541 29.98 35.34 5.27
CA GLY A 541 31.45 35.52 5.25
C GLY A 541 32.20 34.54 6.16
N THR A 542 31.51 33.61 6.81
CA THR A 542 32.12 32.48 7.52
C THR A 542 31.69 31.15 6.89
N THR A 543 32.36 30.07 7.29
CA THR A 543 32.09 28.70 6.80
C THR A 543 31.86 27.75 7.96
N TYR A 544 31.19 26.63 7.68
CA TYR A 544 31.23 25.45 8.51
C TYR A 544 32.45 24.62 8.11
N ASN A 545 33.28 24.25 9.09
CA ASN A 545 34.39 23.33 8.86
C ASN A 545 33.87 21.95 8.45
N ALA A 546 34.74 21.10 7.89
CA ALA A 546 34.41 19.71 7.57
C ALA A 546 33.70 18.99 8.74
N TYR A 547 32.58 18.33 8.47
CA TYR A 547 31.79 17.55 9.43
C TYR A 547 31.34 18.34 10.68
N SER A 548 31.04 19.63 10.53
CA SER A 548 30.69 20.51 11.65
C SER A 548 29.43 21.33 11.46
N TYR A 549 28.71 21.18 10.34
CA TYR A 549 27.41 21.82 10.14
C TYR A 549 26.42 21.27 11.19
N PRO A 550 25.89 22.10 12.11
CA PRO A 550 24.98 21.62 13.15
C PRO A 550 23.54 21.48 12.64
N TYR A 551 22.89 20.34 12.86
CA TYR A 551 21.46 20.13 12.51
C TYR A 551 20.49 21.08 13.21
N THR A 552 20.93 21.74 14.29
CA THR A 552 20.16 22.80 14.98
C THR A 552 20.18 24.13 14.24
N ALA A 553 21.15 24.36 13.34
CA ALA A 553 21.18 25.54 12.48
C ALA A 553 20.39 25.35 11.19
N LEU A 554 20.04 24.11 10.82
CA LEU A 554 19.25 23.85 9.61
C LEU A 554 17.85 24.47 9.73
N PRO A 555 17.48 25.46 8.89
CA PRO A 555 16.16 26.05 8.93
C PRO A 555 15.08 25.01 8.65
N HIS A 556 14.06 24.98 9.49
CA HIS A 556 12.98 23.97 9.42
C HIS A 556 13.50 22.52 9.42
N GLY A 557 14.65 22.30 10.07
CA GLY A 557 15.33 21.01 10.13
C GLY A 557 14.74 20.04 11.16
N PRO A 558 15.37 18.86 11.34
CA PRO A 558 14.82 17.75 12.12
C PRO A 558 14.70 18.03 13.62
N THR A 559 15.36 19.07 14.12
CA THR A 559 15.26 19.54 15.51
C THR A 559 14.11 20.54 15.73
N THR A 560 13.32 20.85 14.69
CA THR A 560 12.24 21.84 14.74
C THR A 560 10.85 21.21 14.57
N ASN A 561 9.82 21.86 15.11
CA ASN A 561 8.42 21.46 14.86
C ASN A 561 7.93 21.83 13.45
N THR A 562 8.60 22.79 12.79
CA THR A 562 8.32 23.24 11.42
C THR A 562 8.87 22.33 10.31
N PHE A 563 9.47 21.20 10.67
CA PHE A 563 9.92 20.20 9.70
C PHE A 563 8.80 19.79 8.74
N LYS A 564 9.03 19.98 7.44
CA LYS A 564 8.04 19.76 6.38
C LYS A 564 8.26 18.40 5.72
N LEU A 565 7.15 17.67 5.58
CA LEU A 565 7.03 16.48 4.74
C LEU A 565 6.26 16.85 3.48
N ASP A 566 6.75 16.42 2.32
CA ASP A 566 6.04 16.59 1.06
C ASP A 566 6.60 15.60 0.03
N TYR A 567 5.78 15.21 -0.93
CA TYR A 567 6.29 14.67 -2.19
C TYR A 567 6.40 15.79 -3.22
N SER A 568 7.12 15.56 -4.33
CA SER A 568 7.22 16.59 -5.34
C SER A 568 5.91 16.76 -6.12
N ASP A 569 5.58 18.02 -6.43
CA ASP A 569 4.50 18.40 -7.34
C ASP A 569 4.96 18.52 -8.81
N GLY A 570 6.24 18.30 -9.09
CA GLY A 570 6.84 18.34 -10.44
C GLY A 570 6.98 19.74 -11.05
N SER A 571 6.88 20.82 -10.27
CA SER A 571 6.93 22.18 -10.81
C SER A 571 8.31 22.85 -10.77
N SER A 572 9.36 22.19 -10.26
CA SER A 572 10.72 22.70 -10.42
C SER A 572 11.19 22.55 -11.87
N SER A 573 11.90 23.56 -12.36
CA SER A 573 12.56 23.52 -13.66
C SER A 573 13.74 22.53 -13.66
N ASN A 574 14.08 22.04 -14.86
CA ASN A 574 15.24 21.18 -15.06
C ASN A 574 16.54 21.90 -14.67
N MET A 575 17.49 21.14 -14.13
CA MET A 575 18.85 21.61 -13.85
C MET A 575 19.83 20.89 -14.78
N ASP A 576 20.50 21.64 -15.65
CA ASP A 576 21.51 21.09 -16.56
C ASP A 576 22.89 21.19 -15.90
N GLU A 577 23.44 20.07 -15.42
CA GLU A 577 24.77 19.99 -14.81
C GLU A 577 25.91 20.36 -15.78
N GLY A 578 25.66 20.36 -17.10
CA GLY A 578 26.59 20.89 -18.10
C GLY A 578 26.59 22.41 -18.23
N ALA A 579 25.54 23.08 -17.71
CA ALA A 579 25.33 24.52 -17.81
C ALA A 579 24.50 25.07 -16.63
N LEU A 580 24.94 24.81 -15.40
CA LEU A 580 24.24 25.20 -14.18
C LEU A 580 24.22 26.71 -14.02
N ASN A 581 23.04 27.22 -13.66
CA ASN A 581 22.81 28.63 -13.39
C ASN A 581 22.33 28.81 -11.96
N GLU A 582 23.16 29.43 -11.11
CA GLU A 582 22.83 29.64 -9.70
C GLU A 582 21.65 30.59 -9.50
N GLY A 583 21.40 31.47 -10.48
CA GLY A 583 20.24 32.36 -10.49
C GLY A 583 18.90 31.63 -10.69
N SER A 584 18.93 30.42 -11.24
CA SER A 584 17.75 29.54 -11.36
C SER A 584 17.42 28.83 -10.05
N TYR A 585 18.33 28.89 -9.07
CA TYR A 585 18.24 28.19 -7.79
C TYR A 585 17.86 26.72 -7.98
N ILE A 586 17.01 26.16 -7.13
CA ILE A 586 16.49 24.79 -7.28
C ILE A 586 15.40 24.63 -8.38
N GLY A 587 15.26 25.59 -9.30
CA GLY A 587 14.27 25.54 -10.37
C GLY A 587 12.86 26.01 -9.98
N ARG A 588 12.65 26.58 -8.79
CA ARG A 588 11.36 27.10 -8.30
C ARG A 588 11.20 28.62 -8.44
N GLY A 589 12.03 29.23 -9.31
CA GLY A 589 12.11 30.67 -9.50
C GLY A 589 13.40 31.26 -8.91
N ALA A 590 13.66 32.53 -9.19
CA ALA A 590 14.78 33.24 -8.59
C ALA A 590 14.57 33.34 -7.07
N GLY A 591 15.63 33.11 -6.29
CA GLY A 591 15.58 33.30 -4.85
C GLY A 591 15.08 34.71 -4.49
N VAL A 592 14.30 34.84 -3.42
CA VAL A 592 13.63 36.09 -3.04
C VAL A 592 14.58 37.19 -2.53
N GLY A 593 15.88 36.93 -2.50
CA GLY A 593 16.92 37.87 -2.09
C GLY A 593 18.21 37.70 -2.88
N ALA A 594 19.02 38.75 -2.94
CA ALA A 594 20.29 38.73 -3.67
C ALA A 594 21.29 37.68 -3.16
N ALA A 595 21.14 37.25 -1.91
CA ALA A 595 21.94 36.21 -1.26
C ALA A 595 21.32 34.79 -1.35
N VAL A 596 20.17 34.63 -2.02
CA VAL A 596 19.54 33.32 -2.21
C VAL A 596 19.77 32.87 -3.64
N PHE A 597 20.73 31.98 -3.82
CA PHE A 597 21.11 31.41 -5.10
C PHE A 597 21.64 29.99 -4.90
N GLY A 598 21.72 29.24 -5.99
CA GLY A 598 22.13 27.86 -5.98
C GLY A 598 23.64 27.79 -6.02
N ASP A 599 24.29 28.04 -4.89
CA ASP A 599 25.75 28.00 -4.75
C ASP A 599 26.27 26.55 -4.86
N TRP A 600 26.27 26.01 -6.09
CA TRP A 600 26.54 24.59 -6.32
C TRP A 600 28.02 24.25 -6.20
N ASN A 601 28.88 25.24 -6.47
CA ASN A 601 30.31 25.12 -6.28
C ASN A 601 30.78 25.58 -4.89
N TYR A 602 29.84 25.89 -3.97
CA TYR A 602 30.07 26.20 -2.55
C TYR A 602 31.13 27.29 -2.28
N ASP A 603 31.31 28.23 -3.20
CA ASP A 603 32.27 29.33 -3.03
C ASP A 603 31.66 30.57 -2.33
N GLY A 604 30.34 30.54 -2.08
CA GLY A 604 29.60 31.60 -1.42
C GLY A 604 29.38 32.84 -2.29
N VAL A 605 29.66 32.77 -3.60
CA VAL A 605 29.59 33.89 -4.53
C VAL A 605 28.70 33.57 -5.71
N ARG A 606 27.57 34.28 -5.85
CA ARG A 606 26.66 34.06 -6.98
C ARG A 606 27.34 34.25 -8.34
N GLN A 607 27.39 33.18 -9.12
CA GLN A 607 27.92 33.25 -10.48
C GLN A 607 26.87 33.72 -11.49
N ASN A 608 27.26 34.68 -12.32
CA ASN A 608 26.41 35.24 -13.37
C ASN A 608 26.45 34.43 -14.68
N ALA A 609 27.48 33.60 -14.86
CA ALA A 609 27.65 32.75 -16.03
C ALA A 609 27.35 31.30 -15.66
N ALA A 610 26.75 30.57 -16.60
CA ALA A 610 26.53 29.14 -16.41
C ALA A 610 27.85 28.37 -16.40
N TYR A 611 27.93 27.32 -15.59
CA TYR A 611 29.12 26.50 -15.47
C TYR A 611 28.78 25.01 -15.35
N GLN A 612 29.75 24.17 -15.66
CA GLN A 612 29.61 22.73 -15.54
C GLN A 612 29.99 22.27 -14.14
N TYR A 613 29.09 21.55 -13.46
CA TYR A 613 29.33 20.99 -12.13
C TYR A 613 28.38 19.80 -11.88
N SER A 614 28.89 18.70 -11.30
CA SER A 614 28.07 17.53 -10.95
C SER A 614 27.55 17.70 -9.53
N ILE A 615 26.26 18.03 -9.41
CA ILE A 615 25.59 18.29 -8.14
C ILE A 615 25.28 16.98 -7.43
N THR A 616 24.92 15.93 -8.17
CA THR A 616 24.58 14.62 -7.61
C THR A 616 25.81 13.79 -7.24
N GLY A 617 27.02 14.24 -7.63
CA GLY A 617 28.27 13.51 -7.40
C GLY A 617 28.37 12.18 -8.15
N GLN A 618 27.61 12.01 -9.24
CA GLN A 618 27.62 10.78 -10.03
C GLN A 618 28.91 10.68 -10.84
N THR A 619 29.48 9.48 -10.91
CA THR A 619 30.67 9.20 -11.71
C THR A 619 30.49 7.99 -12.60
N ASP A 620 31.16 7.98 -13.75
CA ASP A 620 31.27 6.79 -14.60
C ASP A 620 32.14 5.70 -13.94
N ASN A 621 32.28 4.55 -14.62
CA ASN A 621 33.11 3.43 -14.15
C ASN A 621 34.61 3.77 -14.01
N PHE A 622 35.05 4.93 -14.51
CA PHE A 622 36.42 5.42 -14.42
C PHE A 622 36.58 6.54 -13.37
N GLY A 623 35.51 6.89 -12.65
CA GLY A 623 35.50 7.95 -11.65
C GLY A 623 35.38 9.36 -12.24
N ASN A 624 35.09 9.51 -13.54
CA ASN A 624 34.84 10.82 -14.12
C ASN A 624 33.43 11.30 -13.77
N PRO A 625 33.23 12.58 -13.41
CA PRO A 625 31.90 13.11 -13.18
C PRO A 625 30.98 12.93 -14.38
N ILE A 626 29.76 12.50 -14.13
CA ILE A 626 28.67 12.49 -15.09
C ILE A 626 27.89 13.79 -14.91
N TYR A 627 27.56 14.43 -16.03
CA TYR A 627 26.73 15.62 -16.08
C TYR A 627 25.40 15.27 -16.75
N ALA A 628 24.31 15.56 -16.04
CA ALA A 628 22.95 15.26 -16.44
C ALA A 628 22.07 16.50 -16.53
N VAL A 629 20.96 16.36 -17.27
CA VAL A 629 19.81 17.23 -17.08
C VAL A 629 18.91 16.58 -16.04
N LEU A 630 18.91 17.11 -14.82
CA LEU A 630 18.12 16.60 -13.69
C LEU A 630 16.70 17.15 -13.79
N HIS A 631 15.71 16.28 -13.69
CA HIS A 631 14.29 16.62 -13.82
C HIS A 631 13.58 16.68 -12.47
N ASP A 632 12.55 17.52 -12.33
CA ASP A 632 11.57 17.30 -11.27
C ASP A 632 10.57 16.23 -11.71
N PHE A 633 9.92 15.56 -10.76
CA PHE A 633 8.90 14.56 -11.05
C PHE A 633 7.68 14.78 -10.15
N ASN A 634 6.49 14.84 -10.72
CA ASN A 634 5.25 15.01 -9.96
C ASN A 634 4.84 13.69 -9.29
N ASP A 635 5.41 13.42 -8.12
CA ASP A 635 5.08 12.26 -7.30
C ASP A 635 3.60 12.21 -6.94
N TRP A 636 3.03 13.33 -6.49
CA TRP A 636 1.63 13.41 -6.09
C TRP A 636 0.66 13.01 -7.22
N GLY A 637 1.02 13.35 -8.46
CA GLY A 637 0.29 12.96 -9.66
C GLY A 637 0.42 11.49 -10.06
N HIS A 638 1.34 10.74 -9.46
CA HIS A 638 1.69 9.36 -9.86
C HIS A 638 1.60 8.32 -8.73
N LEU A 639 0.93 8.65 -7.63
CA LEU A 639 0.70 7.70 -6.53
C LEU A 639 -0.18 6.52 -6.95
N ALA A 640 0.30 5.31 -6.68
CA ALA A 640 -0.44 4.08 -6.93
C ALA A 640 -1.13 3.56 -5.64
N LEU A 641 -2.35 4.06 -5.39
CA LEU A 641 -3.09 3.79 -4.14
C LEU A 641 -3.59 2.35 -4.04
N VAL A 642 -4.06 1.77 -5.14
CA VAL A 642 -4.67 0.44 -5.12
C VAL A 642 -3.64 -0.65 -4.83
N THR A 643 -3.85 -1.41 -3.76
CA THR A 643 -3.11 -2.65 -3.51
C THR A 643 -3.64 -3.75 -4.44
N GLY A 644 -2.77 -4.54 -5.06
CA GLY A 644 -3.21 -5.74 -5.78
C GLY A 644 -3.83 -5.54 -7.18
N LYS A 645 -4.51 -4.43 -7.51
CA LYS A 645 -5.16 -4.26 -8.83
C LYS A 645 -4.30 -3.61 -9.91
N ASN A 646 -4.71 -3.79 -11.18
CA ASN A 646 -4.20 -3.17 -12.41
C ASN A 646 -3.33 -1.91 -12.17
N TYR A 647 -2.02 -2.12 -12.03
CA TYR A 647 -1.04 -1.06 -12.23
C TYR A 647 -0.92 -0.88 -13.73
N ASN A 648 -1.80 -0.08 -14.33
CA ASN A 648 -1.30 0.74 -15.41
C ASN A 648 -0.27 1.64 -14.74
N LEU A 649 1.02 1.37 -14.96
CA LEU A 649 2.01 2.44 -14.93
C LEU A 649 1.53 3.44 -15.98
N VAL A 650 0.62 4.34 -15.60
CA VAL A 650 0.08 5.36 -16.47
C VAL A 650 1.27 6.25 -16.77
N GLY A 651 1.89 6.03 -17.92
CA GLY A 651 2.63 7.06 -18.63
C GLY A 651 3.95 7.56 -18.05
N VAL A 652 4.53 6.94 -17.01
CA VAL A 652 5.91 7.29 -16.62
C VAL A 652 6.85 6.65 -17.64
N ALA A 653 7.12 7.38 -18.73
CA ALA A 653 8.26 7.12 -19.57
C ALA A 653 9.50 7.29 -18.69
N GLN A 654 10.08 6.17 -18.25
CA GLN A 654 11.32 6.19 -17.50
C GLN A 654 12.38 6.80 -18.41
N SER A 655 12.85 8.01 -18.09
CA SER A 655 14.12 8.46 -18.64
C SER A 655 15.19 7.72 -17.87
N TYR A 656 15.85 6.80 -18.55
CA TYR A 656 17.01 6.13 -17.99
C TYR A 656 17.97 7.20 -17.51
N GLY A 657 18.28 7.15 -16.21
CA GLY A 657 19.50 7.77 -15.72
C GLY A 657 20.63 7.36 -16.65
N ILE A 658 21.42 8.34 -17.05
CA ILE A 658 22.42 8.30 -18.11
C ILE A 658 23.15 6.93 -18.16
N GLY A 659 22.84 6.14 -19.18
CA GLY A 659 23.38 4.79 -19.38
C GLY A 659 22.44 3.89 -20.17
N GLY A 660 22.99 2.99 -20.99
CA GLY A 660 22.22 2.08 -21.87
C GLY A 660 21.46 0.95 -21.15
N TYR A 661 21.34 1.00 -19.83
CA TYR A 661 20.67 -0.04 -19.05
C TYR A 661 19.18 0.26 -18.97
N GLN A 662 18.38 -0.56 -19.66
CA GLN A 662 16.93 -0.49 -19.63
C GLN A 662 16.41 -1.50 -18.60
N PRO A 663 16.07 -1.16 -17.33
CA PRO A 663 15.51 -2.19 -16.47
C PRO A 663 14.12 -2.56 -17.00
N PRO A 664 13.73 -3.83 -16.85
CA PRO A 664 12.45 -4.33 -17.33
C PRO A 664 11.28 -3.60 -16.67
N LEU A 665 10.10 -3.66 -17.33
CA LEU A 665 8.79 -3.27 -16.79
C LEU A 665 8.71 -3.59 -15.28
N VAL A 666 8.45 -2.57 -14.46
CA VAL A 666 8.38 -2.66 -12.99
C VAL A 666 7.44 -3.80 -12.61
N LYS A 667 7.86 -4.70 -11.73
CA LYS A 667 7.03 -5.72 -11.08
C LYS A 667 6.55 -5.20 -9.73
N THR A 668 5.35 -5.55 -9.29
CA THR A 668 4.90 -5.20 -7.93
C THR A 668 5.64 -6.06 -6.89
N SER A 669 5.75 -5.56 -5.67
CA SER A 669 6.38 -6.17 -4.50
C SER A 669 7.88 -6.43 -4.64
N ARG A 670 8.58 -5.68 -5.50
CA ARG A 670 10.05 -5.63 -5.47
C ARG A 670 10.49 -4.96 -4.18
N VAL A 671 11.49 -5.51 -3.51
CA VAL A 671 12.01 -4.87 -2.29
C VAL A 671 12.96 -3.73 -2.66
N GLN A 672 12.73 -2.56 -2.07
CA GLN A 672 13.58 -1.39 -2.14
C GLN A 672 14.12 -1.12 -0.73
N THR A 673 15.45 -1.13 -0.58
CA THR A 673 16.14 -0.91 0.68
C THR A 673 16.83 0.46 0.63
N GLU A 674 16.74 1.21 1.72
CA GLU A 674 17.47 2.48 1.83
C GLU A 674 18.96 2.28 2.11
N ASP A 675 19.74 3.29 1.80
CA ASP A 675 21.16 3.33 2.12
C ASP A 675 21.35 3.52 3.63
N ALA A 676 22.35 2.84 4.19
CA ALA A 676 22.74 3.06 5.58
C ALA A 676 23.41 4.43 5.74
N LEU A 677 23.08 5.13 6.83
CA LEU A 677 23.74 6.39 7.15
C LEU A 677 25.22 6.17 7.50
N PRO A 678 26.12 7.10 7.14
CA PRO A 678 27.49 7.07 7.60
C PRO A 678 27.60 7.10 9.13
N ALA A 679 28.60 6.41 9.68
CA ALA A 679 28.77 6.25 11.12
C ALA A 679 28.93 7.58 11.88
N HIS A 680 29.58 8.58 11.28
CA HIS A 680 29.75 9.90 11.87
C HIS A 680 28.46 10.73 11.89
N VAL A 681 27.58 10.57 10.89
CA VAL A 681 26.25 11.20 10.89
C VAL A 681 25.41 10.65 12.05
N LEU A 682 25.41 9.31 12.22
CA LEU A 682 24.77 8.67 13.37
C LEU A 682 25.36 9.14 14.71
N ALA A 683 26.68 9.33 14.80
CA ALA A 683 27.32 9.87 16.00
C ALA A 683 26.84 11.28 16.32
N HIS A 684 26.67 12.13 15.31
CA HIS A 684 26.13 13.48 15.47
C HIS A 684 24.68 13.46 15.98
N PHE A 685 23.82 12.62 15.40
CA PHE A 685 22.44 12.44 15.89
C PHE A 685 22.36 11.97 17.35
N LYS A 686 23.22 11.02 17.73
CA LYS A 686 23.34 10.57 19.12
C LYS A 686 23.76 11.69 20.04
N GLN A 687 24.74 12.49 19.65
CA GLN A 687 25.18 13.64 20.44
C GLN A 687 24.06 14.66 20.63
N LEU A 688 23.29 14.97 19.59
CA LEU A 688 22.17 15.92 19.65
C LEU A 688 21.01 15.44 20.50
N SER A 689 20.78 14.12 20.55
CA SER A 689 19.65 13.52 21.28
C SER A 689 19.90 13.25 22.76
N SER A 690 21.17 13.20 23.20
CA SER A 690 21.56 12.74 24.55
C SER A 690 22.15 13.81 25.48
N GLN A 691 22.03 15.10 25.14
CA GLN A 691 22.53 16.19 25.98
C GLN A 691 21.47 16.82 26.88
#